data_AF-A0A1G9RYF4-F1
#
_entry.id   AF-A0A1G9RYF4-F1
#
_cell.length_a   1.000
_cell.length_b   1.000
_cell.length_c   1.000
_cell.angle_alpha   90.00
_cell.angle_beta   90.00
_cell.angle_gamma   90.00
#
_symmetry.space_group_name_H-M   'P 1'
#
loop_
_entity.id
_entity.type
_entity.pdbx_description
1 polymer ?
#
loop_
_entity_poly.entity_id
_entity_poly.type
_entity_poly.pdbx_seq_one_letter_code
_entity_poly.pdbx_strand_id
1 'polypeptide(L)'
;MSRACPGRARGTDHVSPTCLTARAVVEKGDDMSAEDERIAIVSMAHREPGVGQPGFDSALFGIDAADLDAARRVSLELAWEVLERGGLDPLAAREGRTGAYGCAGAQLANAFRLGGPAITVGTAHTPLVAVHMAVRSLREDECDLAIAGGATDTDGASMLLLERLSDARRHGRPVLAVIVASAVGATVERAADSALRAAGLEPSDVDTLADLRSLTSDHCGFVSVSSPPGATAAHLVLRPVVEASHEIGSAVELPDTPVLLSAANRAGLRAQVLRLLGHLEADEDAGLTDVAYSLATSRAALPLRISVVGDRREVLDGLAAIAASELDVTRAAPVPAAFFCTGEAPPAFGRELHAEFPVFAEVFDEICAEFDEFLEQPLWDVVFTVDVPDALHERAATFAVEVALYRLAEHWGLAFARVDGRGVGEISAAYCTGELSLADACARVLGTEPEVAALSRLDLGPLAVLTTMPEIPFGTAPGTARVALLHPDEPEARSLVTGFAQLHDRGVEVDWAEFFSGTGARRVDLPTYPFQHVTVPSRPEHELWRDAPESGTWLVITAADCADEPLTGAVRDALARDGAVVRSMEAGPWNREQFAEHLRAALGDEAPDGVLAMAGVETDLLVQAMGDAEIDARLWRLAPALRANSGGGRRGPRTGFCHRGRR
;
A
#
# COMPACT_ATOMS: atom_id res chain seq x y z
N MET A 1 0.40 -22.33 -7.72
CA MET A 1 0.64 -21.88 -9.11
C MET A 1 2.02 -22.37 -9.54
N SER A 2 2.18 -23.04 -10.68
CA SER A 2 3.46 -23.13 -11.38
C SER A 2 3.23 -23.44 -12.87
N ARG A 3 4.01 -22.77 -13.74
CA ARG A 3 4.17 -23.00 -15.19
C ARG A 3 3.07 -22.50 -16.14
N ALA A 4 3.30 -21.26 -16.59
CA ALA A 4 3.47 -20.81 -17.98
C ALA A 4 2.39 -21.21 -19.02
N CYS A 5 1.62 -20.22 -19.46
CA CYS A 5 1.16 -20.12 -20.83
C CYS A 5 2.26 -19.43 -21.68
N PRO A 6 2.79 -20.07 -22.72
CA PRO A 6 3.80 -19.45 -23.59
C PRO A 6 3.10 -18.54 -24.60
N GLY A 7 3.15 -17.23 -24.39
CA GLY A 7 2.57 -16.30 -25.37
C GLY A 7 2.72 -14.82 -25.02
N ARG A 8 3.86 -14.23 -25.40
CA ARG A 8 4.11 -12.79 -25.60
C ARG A 8 3.52 -11.80 -24.57
N ALA A 9 4.34 -11.44 -23.59
CA ALA A 9 4.50 -10.05 -23.16
C ALA A 9 5.96 -9.85 -22.74
N ARG A 10 6.77 -9.24 -23.61
CA ARG A 10 8.08 -8.70 -23.21
C ARG A 10 7.84 -7.23 -22.91
N GLY A 11 7.71 -6.91 -21.62
CA GLY A 11 7.50 -5.55 -21.12
C GLY A 11 6.40 -5.54 -20.07
N THR A 12 6.76 -5.03 -18.89
CA THR A 12 5.91 -4.63 -17.74
C THR A 12 5.20 -5.72 -16.93
N ASP A 13 5.17 -5.48 -15.61
CA ASP A 13 4.78 -6.34 -14.47
C ASP A 13 3.30 -6.80 -14.45
N HIS A 14 2.69 -7.04 -15.60
CA HIS A 14 1.33 -7.56 -15.68
C HIS A 14 1.33 -9.09 -15.65
N VAL A 15 1.27 -9.66 -14.44
CA VAL A 15 0.52 -10.90 -14.28
C VAL A 15 -0.94 -10.49 -14.32
N SER A 16 -1.55 -10.58 -15.51
CA SER A 16 -3.01 -10.52 -15.62
C SER A 16 -3.60 -11.60 -14.70
N PRO A 17 -4.77 -11.38 -14.06
CA PRO A 17 -5.50 -12.39 -13.31
C PRO A 17 -6.09 -13.47 -14.26
N THR A 18 -5.32 -13.95 -15.23
CA THR A 18 -5.74 -14.82 -16.33
C THR A 18 -6.00 -16.28 -15.90
N CYS A 19 -6.24 -16.54 -14.61
CA CYS A 19 -6.69 -17.84 -14.13
C CYS A 19 -8.02 -17.82 -13.38
N LEU A 20 -8.71 -16.66 -13.26
CA LEU A 20 -10.00 -16.58 -12.55
C LEU A 20 -11.09 -15.77 -13.28
N THR A 21 -11.02 -15.59 -14.60
CA THR A 21 -12.18 -15.11 -15.38
C THR A 21 -13.06 -16.28 -15.81
N ALA A 22 -13.72 -16.92 -14.84
CA ALA A 22 -14.91 -17.73 -15.12
C ALA A 22 -16.13 -16.80 -15.18
N ARG A 23 -17.06 -17.02 -16.12
CA ARG A 23 -18.36 -16.34 -16.19
C ARG A 23 -19.41 -17.34 -15.71
N ALA A 24 -20.00 -17.10 -14.54
CA ALA A 24 -21.13 -17.89 -14.06
C ALA A 24 -22.19 -17.02 -13.39
N VAL A 25 -23.45 -17.41 -13.60
CA VAL A 25 -24.66 -16.76 -13.10
C VAL A 25 -24.87 -17.18 -11.63
N VAL A 26 -25.13 -16.21 -10.76
CA VAL A 26 -25.46 -16.46 -9.34
C VAL A 26 -26.84 -17.11 -9.24
N GLU A 27 -26.91 -18.35 -8.77
CA GLU A 27 -28.17 -18.90 -8.25
C GLU A 27 -28.42 -18.41 -6.82
N LYS A 28 -29.64 -17.92 -6.61
CA LYS A 28 -30.10 -17.26 -5.40
C LYS A 28 -30.55 -18.33 -4.41
N GLY A 29 -29.79 -18.55 -3.34
CA GLY A 29 -30.24 -19.34 -2.20
C GLY A 29 -29.09 -19.94 -1.42
N ASP A 30 -28.64 -19.25 -0.38
CA ASP A 30 -27.95 -19.87 0.76
C ASP A 30 -28.27 -19.07 2.02
N ASP A 31 -28.39 -19.80 3.12
CA ASP A 31 -28.85 -19.35 4.44
C ASP A 31 -27.98 -18.21 5.01
N MET A 32 -28.60 -17.06 5.29
CA MET A 32 -27.93 -15.79 5.63
C MET A 32 -27.09 -15.83 6.93
N SER A 33 -27.25 -16.84 7.80
CA SER A 33 -26.51 -16.91 9.07
C SER A 33 -25.13 -17.55 8.98
N ALA A 34 -24.78 -18.22 7.88
CA ALA A 34 -23.47 -18.86 7.68
C ALA A 34 -22.50 -18.04 6.81
N GLU A 35 -22.95 -16.90 6.26
CA GLU A 35 -22.12 -16.05 5.39
C GLU A 35 -21.17 -15.13 6.18
N ASP A 36 -21.53 -14.70 7.40
CA ASP A 36 -20.76 -13.75 8.20
C ASP A 36 -19.42 -14.32 8.71
N GLU A 37 -19.28 -15.65 8.80
CA GLU A 37 -18.04 -16.33 9.21
C GLU A 37 -17.10 -16.67 8.05
N ARG A 38 -17.52 -16.38 6.80
CA ARG A 38 -16.71 -16.63 5.61
C ARG A 38 -15.68 -15.53 5.42
N ILE A 39 -14.51 -15.89 4.92
CA ILE A 39 -13.40 -14.95 4.71
C ILE A 39 -13.26 -14.68 3.21
N ALA A 40 -13.32 -13.41 2.83
CA ALA A 40 -13.05 -12.94 1.49
C ALA A 40 -11.55 -12.80 1.26
N ILE A 41 -11.10 -13.20 0.06
CA ILE A 41 -9.83 -12.76 -0.52
C ILE A 41 -10.12 -11.47 -1.26
N VAL A 42 -9.70 -10.35 -0.69
CA VAL A 42 -9.96 -9.00 -1.22
C VAL A 42 -9.02 -8.69 -2.38
N SER A 43 -7.74 -9.03 -2.22
CA SER A 43 -6.73 -8.80 -3.23
C SER A 43 -5.57 -9.78 -3.08
N MET A 44 -4.72 -9.84 -4.11
CA MET A 44 -3.55 -10.70 -4.13
C MET A 44 -2.38 -10.05 -4.86
N ALA A 45 -1.16 -10.41 -4.47
CA ALA A 45 0.08 -10.00 -5.12
C ALA A 45 1.02 -11.20 -5.23
N HIS A 46 1.69 -11.36 -6.37
CA HIS A 46 2.62 -12.46 -6.61
C HIS A 46 3.85 -11.99 -7.41
N ARG A 47 5.01 -12.54 -7.06
CA ARG A 47 6.27 -12.36 -7.78
C ARG A 47 6.85 -13.72 -8.14
N GLU A 48 7.16 -13.91 -9.43
CA GLU A 48 7.80 -15.14 -9.91
C GLU A 48 9.25 -15.29 -9.38
N PRO A 49 9.72 -16.54 -9.22
CA PRO A 49 11.11 -16.81 -8.83
C PRO A 49 12.12 -16.37 -9.90
N GLY A 50 13.31 -15.92 -9.48
CA GLY A 50 14.46 -15.69 -10.36
C GLY A 50 14.47 -14.39 -11.17
N VAL A 51 13.53 -13.47 -10.97
CA VAL A 51 13.63 -12.10 -11.50
C VAL A 51 14.52 -11.29 -10.55
N GLY A 52 15.74 -10.99 -10.97
CA GLY A 52 16.81 -10.49 -10.10
C GLY A 52 16.48 -9.26 -9.25
N GLN A 53 16.23 -9.45 -7.95
CA GLN A 53 16.05 -8.34 -7.01
C GLN A 53 17.07 -8.43 -5.87
N PRO A 54 18.30 -7.93 -6.10
CA PRO A 54 19.10 -7.41 -5.00
C PRO A 54 18.57 -6.05 -4.53
N GLY A 55 17.45 -5.56 -5.06
CA GLY A 55 16.92 -4.24 -4.78
C GLY A 55 15.81 -4.22 -3.73
N PHE A 56 15.68 -3.08 -3.06
CA PHE A 56 14.62 -2.81 -2.09
C PHE A 56 14.47 -1.31 -1.92
N ASP A 57 13.23 -0.83 -1.79
CA ASP A 57 12.97 0.59 -1.56
C ASP A 57 13.13 0.95 -0.06
N SER A 58 14.38 1.04 0.40
CA SER A 58 14.70 1.41 1.78
C SER A 58 14.12 2.77 2.18
N ALA A 59 13.97 3.70 1.22
CA ALA A 59 13.46 5.04 1.48
C ALA A 59 11.96 5.03 1.80
N LEU A 60 11.19 4.15 1.15
CA LEU A 60 9.77 3.95 1.42
C LEU A 60 9.54 3.36 2.81
N PHE A 61 10.22 2.24 3.12
CA PHE A 61 9.98 1.51 4.36
C PHE A 61 10.76 2.05 5.56
N GLY A 62 11.77 2.90 5.34
CA GLY A 62 12.64 3.40 6.40
C GLY A 62 13.50 2.30 7.06
N ILE A 63 13.79 1.22 6.31
CA ILE A 63 14.55 0.06 6.79
C ILE A 63 15.79 -0.09 5.91
N ASP A 64 16.95 -0.33 6.52
CA ASP A 64 18.14 -0.68 5.75
C ASP A 64 17.95 -2.07 5.13
N ALA A 65 18.03 -2.14 3.80
CA ALA A 65 17.91 -3.36 3.05
C ALA A 65 18.96 -4.44 3.43
N ALA A 66 20.06 -4.05 4.08
CA ALA A 66 21.07 -4.96 4.63
C ALA A 66 20.62 -5.71 5.90
N ASP A 67 19.57 -5.21 6.57
CA ASP A 67 18.98 -5.85 7.76
C ASP A 67 17.92 -6.89 7.40
N LEU A 68 17.52 -6.96 6.13
CA LEU A 68 16.49 -7.85 5.63
C LEU A 68 17.06 -8.87 4.64
N ASP A 69 16.63 -10.12 4.77
CA ASP A 69 16.82 -11.13 3.73
C ASP A 69 15.90 -10.88 2.53
N ALA A 70 16.15 -11.57 1.41
CA ALA A 70 15.39 -11.39 0.17
C ALA A 70 13.89 -11.67 0.36
N ALA A 71 13.54 -12.73 1.09
CA ALA A 71 12.15 -13.10 1.35
C ALA A 71 11.38 -12.01 2.10
N ARG A 72 11.99 -11.38 3.10
CA ARG A 72 11.38 -10.27 3.86
C ARG A 72 11.26 -8.99 3.04
N ARG A 73 12.26 -8.66 2.21
CA ARG A 73 12.20 -7.48 1.31
C ARG A 73 11.04 -7.59 0.34
N VAL A 74 10.93 -8.70 -0.36
CA VAL A 74 9.83 -8.95 -1.31
C VAL A 74 8.48 -9.01 -0.59
N SER A 75 8.43 -9.57 0.63
CA SER A 75 7.20 -9.60 1.43
C SER A 75 6.67 -8.21 1.78
N LEU A 76 7.55 -7.25 2.08
CA LEU A 76 7.16 -5.86 2.36
C LEU A 76 6.59 -5.17 1.12
N GLU A 77 7.23 -5.34 -0.04
CA GLU A 77 6.75 -4.80 -1.31
C GLU A 77 5.42 -5.42 -1.73
N LEU A 78 5.27 -6.75 -1.64
CA LEU A 78 4.00 -7.42 -1.96
C LEU A 78 2.88 -7.07 -0.99
N ALA A 79 3.18 -6.81 0.29
CA ALA A 79 2.18 -6.32 1.24
C ALA A 79 1.71 -4.91 0.89
N TRP A 80 2.60 -4.03 0.42
CA TRP A 80 2.20 -2.72 -0.11
C TRP A 80 1.30 -2.88 -1.35
N GLU A 81 1.70 -3.71 -2.32
CA GLU A 81 0.90 -3.94 -3.52
C GLU A 81 -0.49 -4.53 -3.22
N VAL A 82 -0.57 -5.47 -2.26
CA VAL A 82 -1.85 -6.12 -1.93
C VAL A 82 -2.81 -5.12 -1.29
N LEU A 83 -2.31 -4.19 -0.47
CA LEU A 83 -3.12 -3.11 0.10
C LEU A 83 -3.63 -2.15 -0.99
N GLU A 84 -2.74 -1.67 -1.87
CA GLU A 84 -3.13 -0.78 -2.97
C GLU A 84 -4.15 -1.42 -3.93
N ARG A 85 -3.95 -2.70 -4.30
CA ARG A 85 -4.90 -3.47 -5.12
C ARG A 85 -6.22 -3.74 -4.39
N GLY A 86 -6.20 -3.79 -3.07
CA GLY A 86 -7.40 -3.89 -2.24
C GLY A 86 -8.17 -2.58 -2.13
N GLY A 87 -7.70 -1.51 -2.77
CA GLY A 87 -8.31 -0.18 -2.65
C GLY A 87 -8.08 0.46 -1.28
N LEU A 88 -6.99 0.12 -0.60
CA LEU A 88 -6.64 0.64 0.71
C LEU A 88 -5.37 1.46 0.64
N ASP A 89 -5.38 2.63 1.29
CA ASP A 89 -4.15 3.35 1.62
C ASP A 89 -3.31 2.46 2.56
N PRO A 90 -2.09 2.05 2.15
CA PRO A 90 -1.21 1.22 2.98
C PRO A 90 -0.83 1.86 4.33
N LEU A 91 -0.89 3.19 4.46
CA LEU A 91 -0.62 3.90 5.70
C LEU A 91 -1.86 4.11 6.56
N ALA A 92 -3.07 4.14 5.99
CA ALA A 92 -4.32 4.18 6.75
C ALA A 92 -4.60 2.86 7.49
N ALA A 93 -4.02 1.74 7.02
CA ALA A 93 -4.11 0.44 7.69
C ALA A 93 -3.56 0.42 9.15
N ARG A 94 -2.91 1.51 9.58
CA ARG A 94 -2.43 1.80 10.94
C ARG A 94 -3.52 1.95 11.99
N GLU A 95 -4.67 2.48 11.58
CA GLU A 95 -5.73 2.86 12.51
C GLU A 95 -6.59 1.66 12.92
N GLY A 96 -6.46 0.53 12.19
CA GLY A 96 -7.20 -0.70 12.42
C GLY A 96 -6.37 -1.82 13.08
N ARG A 97 -7.07 -2.90 13.47
CA ARG A 97 -6.46 -4.12 14.00
C ARG A 97 -5.97 -5.04 12.89
N THR A 98 -5.23 -4.52 11.91
CA THR A 98 -4.75 -5.32 10.79
C THR A 98 -3.71 -6.35 11.26
N GLY A 99 -3.92 -7.64 11.02
CA GLY A 99 -2.96 -8.70 11.33
C GLY A 99 -1.98 -8.98 10.19
N ALA A 100 -0.79 -9.49 10.52
CA ALA A 100 0.24 -9.88 9.57
C ALA A 100 0.77 -11.29 9.85
N TYR A 101 0.69 -12.16 8.84
CA TYR A 101 0.97 -13.59 8.96
C TYR A 101 1.90 -14.04 7.83
N GLY A 102 3.06 -14.61 8.17
CA GLY A 102 4.01 -15.12 7.16
C GLY A 102 5.46 -15.02 7.63
N CYS A 103 6.42 -15.13 6.70
CA CYS A 103 7.85 -15.10 7.03
C CYS A 103 8.36 -13.71 7.49
N ALA A 104 7.57 -12.65 7.24
CA ALA A 104 7.89 -11.27 7.57
C ALA A 104 6.88 -10.63 8.55
N GLY A 105 6.09 -11.42 9.29
CA GLY A 105 4.98 -10.91 10.12
C GLY A 105 5.36 -9.74 11.03
N ALA A 106 6.48 -9.85 11.76
CA ALA A 106 6.97 -8.77 12.63
C ALA A 106 7.45 -7.54 11.84
N GLN A 107 8.11 -7.73 10.70
CA GLN A 107 8.59 -6.63 9.85
C GLN A 107 7.43 -5.89 9.19
N LEU A 108 6.41 -6.62 8.74
CA LEU A 108 5.17 -6.04 8.21
C LEU A 108 4.48 -5.19 9.27
N ALA A 109 4.25 -5.76 10.46
CA ALA A 109 3.63 -5.03 11.55
C ALA A 109 4.41 -3.75 11.90
N ASN A 110 5.74 -3.79 11.94
CA ASN A 110 6.56 -2.62 12.24
C ASN A 110 6.56 -1.57 11.10
N ALA A 111 6.75 -2.00 9.85
CA ALA A 111 6.85 -1.10 8.70
C ALA A 111 5.53 -0.35 8.46
N PHE A 112 4.42 -1.07 8.50
CA PHE A 112 3.09 -0.50 8.29
C PHE A 112 2.47 0.02 9.60
N ARG A 113 3.06 -0.23 10.78
CA ARG A 113 2.51 0.05 12.13
C ARG A 113 1.11 -0.54 12.34
N LEU A 114 0.98 -1.83 12.08
CA LEU A 114 -0.29 -2.55 12.18
C LEU A 114 -0.65 -2.84 13.64
N GLY A 115 -1.92 -2.75 14.00
CA GLY A 115 -2.42 -2.97 15.37
C GLY A 115 -2.89 -4.39 15.69
N GLY A 116 -2.96 -5.30 14.72
CA GLY A 116 -3.41 -6.69 14.92
C GLY A 116 -2.27 -7.69 15.20
N PRO A 117 -2.58 -8.99 15.26
CA PRO A 117 -1.57 -10.02 15.53
C PRO A 117 -0.48 -10.07 14.46
N ALA A 118 0.78 -10.19 14.88
CA ALA A 118 1.95 -10.24 14.00
C ALA A 118 2.68 -11.57 14.18
N ILE A 119 2.31 -12.57 13.38
CA ILE A 119 2.80 -13.95 13.54
C ILE A 119 3.81 -14.27 12.45
N THR A 120 5.05 -14.52 12.89
CA THR A 120 6.10 -15.04 12.02
C THR A 120 6.02 -16.56 11.98
N VAL A 121 5.58 -17.13 10.84
CA VAL A 121 5.50 -18.59 10.64
C VAL A 121 6.77 -19.07 9.93
N GLY A 122 7.36 -20.15 10.43
CA GLY A 122 8.66 -20.68 9.99
C GLY A 122 8.67 -21.24 8.56
N THR A 123 9.64 -20.75 7.78
CA THR A 123 10.12 -21.15 6.44
C THR A 123 9.18 -21.03 5.23
N ALA A 124 9.85 -20.83 4.09
CA ALA A 124 9.37 -20.64 2.73
C ALA A 124 8.12 -21.47 2.31
N HIS A 125 7.98 -22.70 2.79
CA HIS A 125 6.97 -23.63 2.29
C HIS A 125 5.65 -23.65 3.09
N THR A 126 5.44 -22.74 4.04
CA THR A 126 4.21 -22.71 4.88
C THR A 126 3.24 -21.54 4.64
N PRO A 127 3.07 -20.97 3.42
CA PRO A 127 2.17 -19.83 3.22
C PRO A 127 0.70 -20.17 3.54
N LEU A 128 0.27 -21.42 3.34
CA LEU A 128 -1.09 -21.85 3.67
C LEU A 128 -1.34 -21.93 5.18
N VAL A 129 -0.30 -22.17 5.99
CA VAL A 129 -0.41 -22.11 7.45
C VAL A 129 -0.61 -20.66 7.88
N ALA A 130 0.13 -19.71 7.28
CA ALA A 130 -0.07 -18.29 7.54
C ALA A 130 -1.50 -17.84 7.19
N VAL A 131 -2.03 -18.28 6.03
CA VAL A 131 -3.43 -18.02 5.65
C VAL A 131 -4.41 -18.66 6.63
N HIS A 132 -4.16 -19.88 7.10
CA HIS A 132 -5.02 -20.51 8.12
C HIS A 132 -5.07 -19.71 9.42
N MET A 133 -3.90 -19.25 9.91
CA MET A 133 -3.81 -18.42 11.12
C MET A 133 -4.54 -17.09 10.96
N ALA A 134 -4.41 -16.45 9.79
CA ALA A 134 -5.13 -15.23 9.46
C ALA A 134 -6.65 -15.44 9.45
N VAL A 135 -7.13 -16.52 8.82
CA VAL A 135 -8.55 -16.90 8.81
C VAL A 135 -9.09 -17.12 10.21
N ARG A 136 -8.33 -17.77 11.09
CA ARG A 136 -8.70 -17.96 12.50
C ARG A 136 -8.84 -16.62 13.22
N SER A 137 -7.84 -15.76 13.10
CA SER A 137 -7.79 -14.47 13.78
C SER A 137 -8.92 -13.53 13.32
N LEU A 138 -9.30 -13.57 12.04
CA LEU A 138 -10.47 -12.83 11.51
C LEU A 138 -11.80 -13.36 12.07
N ARG A 139 -11.94 -14.69 12.18
CA ARG A 139 -13.14 -15.35 12.73
C ARG A 139 -13.30 -15.15 14.23
N GLU A 140 -12.18 -15.13 14.95
CA GLU A 140 -12.12 -14.92 16.40
C GLU A 140 -12.15 -13.44 16.78
N ASP A 141 -12.30 -12.55 15.79
CA ASP A 141 -12.33 -11.09 15.94
C ASP A 141 -11.07 -10.51 16.63
N GLU A 142 -9.91 -11.15 16.43
CA GLU A 142 -8.61 -10.63 16.86
C GLU A 142 -8.08 -9.54 15.90
N CYS A 143 -8.49 -9.61 14.64
CA CYS A 143 -8.21 -8.63 13.60
C CYS A 143 -9.40 -8.41 12.69
N ASP A 144 -9.49 -7.21 12.10
CA ASP A 144 -10.54 -6.85 11.12
C ASP A 144 -10.09 -7.04 9.67
N LEU A 145 -8.77 -7.08 9.47
CA LEU A 145 -8.10 -7.23 8.17
C LEU A 145 -6.84 -8.07 8.40
N ALA A 146 -6.45 -8.91 7.45
CA ALA A 146 -5.23 -9.71 7.58
C ALA A 146 -4.44 -9.77 6.28
N ILE A 147 -3.13 -9.56 6.39
CA ILE A 147 -2.16 -9.78 5.32
C ILE A 147 -1.50 -11.13 5.58
N ALA A 148 -1.64 -12.06 4.64
CA ALA A 148 -1.14 -13.42 4.81
C ALA A 148 -0.40 -13.90 3.57
N GLY A 149 0.79 -14.48 3.75
CA GLY A 149 1.55 -14.99 2.63
C GLY A 149 2.90 -15.58 2.98
N GLY A 150 3.73 -15.75 1.96
CA GLY A 150 5.05 -16.33 2.09
C GLY A 150 5.93 -16.04 0.88
N ALA A 151 7.23 -16.07 1.12
CA ALA A 151 8.24 -15.81 0.11
C ALA A 151 9.35 -16.86 0.18
N THR A 152 9.78 -17.33 -0.99
CA THR A 152 10.81 -18.35 -1.16
C THR A 152 11.69 -17.98 -2.36
N ASP A 153 12.95 -18.39 -2.34
CA ASP A 153 13.84 -18.16 -3.48
C ASP A 153 13.46 -19.03 -4.70
N THR A 154 12.82 -20.19 -4.50
CA THR A 154 12.55 -21.19 -5.54
C THR A 154 11.17 -21.09 -6.17
N ASP A 155 10.15 -20.75 -5.37
CA ASP A 155 8.73 -20.74 -5.75
C ASP A 155 8.18 -19.32 -5.91
N GLY A 156 9.02 -18.30 -5.66
CA GLY A 156 8.64 -16.90 -5.69
C GLY A 156 7.98 -16.46 -4.38
N ALA A 157 7.24 -15.36 -4.43
CA ALA A 157 6.59 -14.77 -3.26
C ALA A 157 5.13 -14.42 -3.56
N SER A 158 4.25 -14.62 -2.59
CA SER A 158 2.82 -14.34 -2.71
C SER A 158 2.28 -13.75 -1.42
N MET A 159 1.38 -12.77 -1.55
CA MET A 159 0.62 -12.17 -0.45
C MET A 159 -0.87 -12.11 -0.80
N LEU A 160 -1.70 -12.34 0.19
CA LEU A 160 -3.16 -12.19 0.14
C LEU A 160 -3.60 -11.14 1.16
N LEU A 161 -4.61 -10.37 0.80
CA LEU A 161 -5.38 -9.54 1.72
C LEU A 161 -6.71 -10.23 2.02
N LEU A 162 -6.98 -10.44 3.30
CA LEU A 162 -8.11 -11.21 3.79
C LEU A 162 -8.97 -10.37 4.72
N GLU A 163 -10.28 -10.51 4.61
CA GLU A 163 -11.27 -9.82 5.44
C GLU A 163 -12.50 -10.70 5.61
N ARG A 164 -13.31 -10.46 6.64
CA ARG A 164 -14.64 -11.10 6.72
C ARG A 164 -15.48 -10.69 5.51
N LEU A 165 -16.21 -11.62 4.93
CA LEU A 165 -17.00 -11.37 3.72
C LEU A 165 -18.06 -10.28 3.94
N SER A 166 -18.64 -10.23 5.14
CA SER A 166 -19.59 -9.19 5.57
C SER A 166 -18.95 -7.81 5.57
N ASP A 167 -17.75 -7.67 6.13
CA ASP A 167 -17.00 -6.41 6.19
C ASP A 167 -16.51 -5.98 4.81
N ALA A 168 -15.98 -6.90 4.00
CA ALA A 168 -15.57 -6.60 2.63
C ALA A 168 -16.74 -6.02 1.82
N ARG A 169 -17.93 -6.62 1.92
CA ARG A 169 -19.16 -6.11 1.28
C ARG A 169 -19.60 -4.76 1.86
N ARG A 170 -19.56 -4.60 3.19
CA ARG A 170 -19.90 -3.34 3.87
C ARG A 170 -18.99 -2.20 3.44
N HIS A 171 -17.70 -2.47 3.26
CA HIS A 171 -16.70 -1.50 2.81
C HIS A 171 -16.67 -1.33 1.28
N GLY A 172 -17.52 -2.05 0.52
CA GLY A 172 -17.53 -2.01 -0.94
C GLY A 172 -16.22 -2.50 -1.57
N ARG A 173 -15.50 -3.40 -0.91
CA ARG A 173 -14.22 -3.95 -1.38
C ARG A 173 -14.45 -5.08 -2.39
N PRO A 174 -13.55 -5.24 -3.38
CA PRO A 174 -13.62 -6.33 -4.33
C PRO A 174 -13.51 -7.69 -3.61
N VAL A 175 -14.19 -8.71 -4.13
CA VAL A 175 -14.09 -10.08 -3.60
C VAL A 175 -13.67 -11.01 -4.73
N LEU A 176 -12.40 -11.44 -4.72
CA LEU A 176 -11.85 -12.33 -5.75
C LEU A 176 -12.31 -13.78 -5.54
N ALA A 177 -12.32 -14.22 -4.29
CA ALA A 177 -12.76 -15.56 -3.91
C ALA A 177 -13.13 -15.59 -2.42
N VAL A 178 -13.84 -16.63 -2.00
CA VAL A 178 -14.22 -16.84 -0.60
C VAL A 178 -13.52 -18.09 -0.08
N ILE A 179 -12.80 -17.96 1.04
CA ILE A 179 -12.27 -19.09 1.80
C ILE A 179 -13.42 -19.68 2.62
N VAL A 180 -13.84 -20.88 2.24
CA VAL A 180 -14.96 -21.60 2.86
C VAL A 180 -14.46 -22.35 4.09
N ALA A 181 -13.35 -23.08 3.92
CA ALA A 181 -12.71 -23.80 5.00
C ALA A 181 -11.19 -23.82 4.86
N SER A 182 -10.52 -23.96 6.01
CA SER A 182 -9.08 -24.14 6.08
C SER A 182 -8.73 -25.08 7.24
N ALA A 183 -7.71 -25.90 7.08
CA ALA A 183 -7.23 -26.78 8.13
C ALA A 183 -5.72 -27.01 8.04
N VAL A 184 -5.11 -27.25 9.19
CA VAL A 184 -3.71 -27.70 9.34
C VAL A 184 -3.74 -29.07 10.00
N GLY A 185 -2.90 -29.99 9.54
CA GLY A 185 -2.90 -31.37 10.01
C GLY A 185 -1.52 -32.01 10.04
N ALA A 186 -1.46 -33.22 10.59
CA ALA A 186 -0.22 -34.00 10.60
C ALA A 186 0.17 -34.52 9.20
N THR A 187 -0.79 -34.67 8.29
CA THR A 187 -0.58 -35.01 6.87
C THR A 187 -1.54 -34.19 6.01
N VAL A 188 -1.25 -34.09 4.71
CA VAL A 188 -2.08 -33.32 3.76
C VAL A 188 -3.47 -33.92 3.65
N GLU A 189 -3.58 -35.25 3.65
CA GLU A 189 -4.87 -35.96 3.58
C GLU A 189 -5.72 -35.67 4.82
N ARG A 190 -5.12 -35.68 6.02
CA ARG A 190 -5.86 -35.35 7.25
C ARG A 190 -6.28 -33.88 7.29
N ALA A 191 -5.45 -32.98 6.75
CA ALA A 191 -5.81 -31.58 6.62
C ALA A 191 -6.97 -31.40 5.63
N ALA A 192 -6.92 -32.06 4.47
CA ALA A 192 -7.98 -32.04 3.46
C ALA A 192 -9.31 -32.55 4.03
N ASP A 193 -9.30 -33.75 4.62
CA ASP A 193 -10.48 -34.35 5.26
C ASP A 193 -11.09 -33.43 6.33
N SER A 194 -10.25 -32.76 7.12
CA SER A 194 -10.72 -31.83 8.15
C SER A 194 -11.36 -30.58 7.54
N ALA A 195 -10.75 -30.00 6.51
CA ALA A 195 -11.27 -28.82 5.82
C ALA A 195 -12.59 -29.13 5.09
N LEU A 196 -12.68 -30.25 4.38
CA LEU A 196 -13.89 -30.70 3.68
C LEU A 196 -15.04 -30.96 4.64
N ARG A 197 -14.78 -31.68 5.74
CA ARG A 197 -15.78 -31.88 6.80
C ARG A 197 -16.25 -30.57 7.42
N ALA A 198 -15.34 -29.62 7.65
CA ALA A 198 -15.70 -28.30 8.17
C ALA A 198 -16.54 -27.48 7.16
N ALA A 199 -16.34 -27.70 5.87
CA ALA A 199 -17.14 -27.10 4.80
C ALA A 199 -18.47 -27.83 4.52
N GLY A 200 -18.66 -29.04 5.08
CA GLY A 200 -19.79 -29.90 4.74
C GLY A 200 -19.75 -30.45 3.32
N LEU A 201 -18.54 -30.64 2.76
CA LEU A 201 -18.30 -31.08 1.38
C LEU A 201 -17.65 -32.47 1.35
N GLU A 202 -17.91 -33.21 0.27
CA GLU A 202 -17.22 -34.45 -0.06
C GLU A 202 -16.06 -34.18 -1.03
N PRO A 203 -15.05 -35.08 -1.14
CA PRO A 203 -13.95 -34.92 -2.08
C PRO A 203 -14.37 -34.79 -3.56
N SER A 204 -15.56 -35.28 -3.93
CA SER A 204 -16.13 -35.13 -5.27
C SER A 204 -16.68 -33.74 -5.57
N ASP A 205 -16.88 -32.93 -4.54
CA ASP A 205 -17.50 -31.59 -4.66
C ASP A 205 -16.45 -30.50 -4.91
N VAL A 206 -15.16 -30.86 -4.84
CA VAL A 206 -14.04 -29.94 -5.02
C VAL A 206 -13.20 -30.29 -6.25
N ASP A 207 -12.92 -29.28 -7.06
CA ASP A 207 -11.97 -29.36 -8.15
C ASP A 207 -10.54 -29.22 -7.60
N THR A 208 -9.58 -29.93 -8.22
CA THR A 208 -8.15 -29.75 -7.93
C THR A 208 -7.51 -28.74 -8.88
N LEU A 209 -6.33 -28.24 -8.53
CA LEU A 209 -5.52 -27.38 -9.41
C LEU A 209 -5.14 -28.04 -10.75
N ALA A 210 -5.14 -29.37 -10.84
CA ALA A 210 -4.91 -30.08 -12.09
C ALA A 210 -6.15 -30.00 -12.99
N ASP A 211 -7.34 -30.11 -12.40
CA ASP A 211 -8.64 -30.04 -13.08
C ASP A 211 -8.89 -28.64 -13.63
N LEU A 212 -8.49 -27.60 -12.89
CA LEU A 212 -8.58 -26.19 -13.29
C LEU A 212 -7.85 -25.84 -14.59
N ARG A 213 -6.81 -26.59 -14.99
CA ARG A 213 -6.13 -26.35 -16.28
C ARG A 213 -6.95 -26.81 -17.50
N SER A 214 -7.95 -27.65 -17.26
CA SER A 214 -8.85 -28.20 -18.28
C SER A 214 -10.26 -27.62 -18.24
N LEU A 215 -10.59 -26.84 -17.21
CA LEU A 215 -11.91 -26.24 -17.04
C LEU A 215 -12.10 -25.05 -18.00
N THR A 216 -13.19 -25.08 -18.76
CA THR A 216 -13.73 -23.94 -19.50
C THR A 216 -14.44 -22.99 -18.54
N SER A 217 -14.61 -21.73 -18.94
CA SER A 217 -15.07 -20.56 -18.15
C SER A 217 -16.39 -20.67 -17.37
N ASP A 218 -17.08 -21.82 -17.37
CA ASP A 218 -18.48 -21.96 -16.95
C ASP A 218 -18.65 -22.81 -15.68
N HIS A 219 -17.58 -23.11 -14.93
CA HIS A 219 -17.67 -23.84 -13.65
C HIS A 219 -17.58 -22.91 -12.44
N CYS A 220 -18.62 -22.97 -11.60
CA CYS A 220 -18.74 -22.29 -10.31
C CYS A 220 -18.61 -23.32 -9.17
N GLY A 221 -17.58 -24.17 -9.23
CA GLY A 221 -17.30 -25.20 -8.23
C GLY A 221 -16.40 -24.74 -7.10
N PHE A 222 -16.28 -25.56 -6.05
CA PHE A 222 -15.29 -25.35 -5.00
C PHE A 222 -13.91 -25.80 -5.48
N VAL A 223 -12.86 -25.11 -5.07
CA VAL A 223 -11.47 -25.43 -5.43
C VAL A 223 -10.68 -25.78 -4.18
N SER A 224 -9.95 -26.89 -4.25
CA SER A 224 -9.06 -27.33 -3.18
C SER A 224 -7.59 -26.95 -3.44
N VAL A 225 -6.91 -26.44 -2.41
CA VAL A 225 -5.48 -26.07 -2.47
C VAL A 225 -4.76 -26.66 -1.26
N SER A 226 -3.73 -27.46 -1.51
CA SER A 226 -2.93 -28.13 -0.47
C SER A 226 -1.48 -27.66 -0.45
N SER A 227 -0.84 -27.73 0.72
CA SER A 227 0.60 -27.52 0.87
C SER A 227 1.38 -28.56 0.06
N PRO A 228 2.54 -28.20 -0.52
CA PRO A 228 3.41 -29.15 -1.19
C PRO A 228 4.02 -30.16 -0.20
N PRO A 229 4.52 -31.31 -0.69
CA PRO A 229 5.28 -32.26 0.13
C PRO A 229 6.47 -31.59 0.84
N GLY A 230 6.75 -31.99 2.08
CA GLY A 230 7.85 -31.42 2.89
C GLY A 230 7.48 -30.13 3.63
N ALA A 231 6.35 -29.50 3.33
CA ALA A 231 5.79 -28.42 4.11
C ALA A 231 4.92 -28.93 5.28
N THR A 232 4.67 -28.07 6.27
CA THR A 232 3.56 -28.27 7.21
C THR A 232 2.26 -28.43 6.42
N ALA A 233 1.61 -29.57 6.62
CA ALA A 233 0.43 -29.94 5.88
C ALA A 233 -0.75 -29.03 6.22
N ALA A 234 -1.16 -28.23 5.24
CA ALA A 234 -2.32 -27.36 5.33
C ALA A 234 -3.17 -27.51 4.05
N HIS A 235 -4.45 -27.24 4.19
CA HIS A 235 -5.43 -27.36 3.11
C HIS A 235 -6.44 -26.19 3.18
N LEU A 236 -6.77 -25.65 2.02
CA LEU A 236 -7.77 -24.58 1.82
C LEU A 236 -8.84 -25.06 0.84
N VAL A 237 -10.09 -24.72 1.14
CA VAL A 237 -11.22 -24.85 0.22
C VAL A 237 -11.73 -23.46 -0.11
N LEU A 238 -11.73 -23.13 -1.40
CA LEU A 238 -12.06 -21.83 -1.93
C LEU A 238 -13.31 -21.92 -2.81
N ARG A 239 -14.09 -20.85 -2.86
CA ARG A 239 -15.13 -20.65 -3.86
C ARG A 239 -14.78 -19.39 -4.67
N PRO A 240 -14.41 -19.52 -5.95
CA PRO A 240 -14.23 -18.37 -6.83
C PRO A 240 -15.50 -17.50 -6.85
N VAL A 241 -15.33 -16.18 -6.88
CA VAL A 241 -16.45 -15.26 -7.08
C VAL A 241 -16.38 -14.73 -8.50
N VAL A 242 -17.48 -14.89 -9.22
CA VAL A 242 -17.69 -14.19 -10.48
C VAL A 242 -18.58 -13.01 -10.19
N GLU A 243 -18.02 -11.80 -10.21
CA GLU A 243 -18.85 -10.61 -10.14
C GLU A 243 -19.67 -10.49 -11.42
N ALA A 244 -21.00 -10.45 -11.28
CA ALA A 244 -21.87 -10.10 -12.38
C ALA A 244 -21.50 -8.67 -12.82
N SER A 245 -21.02 -8.52 -14.05
CA SER A 245 -20.81 -7.23 -14.70
C SER A 245 -22.16 -6.52 -14.76
N HIS A 246 -22.48 -5.75 -13.72
CA HIS A 246 -23.62 -4.85 -13.75
C HIS A 246 -23.28 -3.78 -14.79
N GLU A 247 -24.22 -3.43 -15.66
CA GLU A 247 -24.13 -2.19 -16.42
C GLU A 247 -24.27 -1.05 -15.40
N ILE A 248 -23.13 -0.60 -14.89
CA ILE A 248 -23.06 0.49 -13.92
C ILE A 248 -22.92 1.78 -14.73
N GLY A 249 -23.71 2.81 -14.43
CA GLY A 249 -23.60 4.13 -15.10
C GLY A 249 -22.18 4.69 -15.01
N SER A 250 -21.73 5.56 -15.89
CA SER A 250 -20.42 6.23 -15.72
C SER A 250 -20.49 7.23 -14.57
N ALA A 251 -19.37 7.46 -13.87
CA ALA A 251 -19.24 8.60 -12.98
C ALA A 251 -19.47 9.92 -13.77
N VAL A 252 -19.87 10.97 -13.07
CA VAL A 252 -19.88 12.32 -13.66
C VAL A 252 -18.43 12.76 -13.80
N GLU A 253 -18.02 13.10 -15.03
CA GLU A 253 -16.68 13.64 -15.26
C GLU A 253 -16.58 15.08 -14.77
N LEU A 254 -15.60 15.34 -13.90
CA LEU A 254 -15.31 16.68 -13.41
C LEU A 254 -14.47 17.45 -14.44
N PRO A 255 -14.81 18.72 -14.72
CA PRO A 255 -14.02 19.56 -15.63
C PRO A 255 -12.61 19.83 -15.09
N ASP A 256 -12.49 20.05 -13.78
CA ASP A 256 -11.23 20.30 -13.08
C ASP A 256 -10.93 19.14 -12.13
N THR A 257 -10.39 18.04 -12.69
CA THR A 257 -10.14 16.82 -11.92
C THR A 257 -8.75 16.87 -11.25
N PRO A 258 -8.64 16.72 -9.91
CA PRO A 258 -7.36 16.72 -9.22
C PRO A 258 -6.69 15.33 -9.26
N VAL A 259 -5.65 15.19 -10.08
CA VAL A 259 -4.82 13.98 -10.14
C VAL A 259 -3.64 14.11 -9.18
N LEU A 260 -3.67 13.33 -8.11
CA LEU A 260 -2.72 13.39 -7.00
C LEU A 260 -1.71 12.26 -7.08
N LEU A 261 -0.42 12.58 -7.00
CA LEU A 261 0.68 11.62 -7.02
C LEU A 261 1.62 11.87 -5.86
N SER A 262 2.18 10.79 -5.31
CA SER A 262 3.16 10.93 -4.24
C SER A 262 4.12 9.75 -4.13
N ALA A 263 5.35 10.04 -3.72
CA ALA A 263 6.38 9.03 -3.52
C ALA A 263 7.33 9.33 -2.35
N ALA A 264 8.08 8.32 -1.93
CA ALA A 264 9.06 8.46 -0.85
C ALA A 264 10.30 9.26 -1.27
N ASN A 265 10.63 9.25 -2.56
CA ASN A 265 11.81 9.88 -3.15
C ASN A 265 11.53 10.33 -4.60
N ARG A 266 12.39 11.22 -5.14
CA ARG A 266 12.17 11.86 -6.46
C ARG A 266 12.15 10.86 -7.62
N ALA A 267 12.96 9.80 -7.53
CA ALA A 267 13.00 8.77 -8.56
C ALA A 267 11.69 7.96 -8.59
N GLY A 268 11.15 7.62 -7.41
CA GLY A 268 9.82 7.03 -7.25
C GLY A 268 8.72 7.93 -7.81
N LEU A 269 8.77 9.24 -7.52
CA LEU A 269 7.76 10.18 -8.00
C LEU A 269 7.75 10.26 -9.54
N ARG A 270 8.92 10.39 -10.16
CA ARG A 270 9.04 10.38 -11.62
C ARG A 270 8.57 9.07 -12.24
N ALA A 271 8.92 7.94 -11.63
CA ALA A 271 8.48 6.63 -12.09
C ALA A 271 6.96 6.47 -11.99
N GLN A 272 6.33 7.07 -10.97
CA GLN A 272 4.89 7.03 -10.77
C GLN A 272 4.17 7.88 -11.81
N VAL A 273 4.66 9.09 -12.08
CA VAL A 273 4.18 9.97 -13.16
C VAL A 273 4.23 9.25 -14.51
N LEU A 274 5.37 8.67 -14.87
CA LEU A 274 5.52 7.94 -16.14
C LEU A 274 4.61 6.72 -16.23
N ARG A 275 4.43 6.01 -15.12
CA ARG A 275 3.57 4.82 -15.05
C ARG A 275 2.09 5.18 -15.17
N LEU A 276 1.65 6.26 -14.53
CA LEU A 276 0.27 6.76 -14.68
C LEU A 276 0.03 7.31 -16.09
N LEU A 277 0.96 8.09 -16.63
CA LEU A 277 0.88 8.62 -17.98
C LEU A 277 0.68 7.49 -19.00
N GLY A 278 1.54 6.46 -18.96
CA GLY A 278 1.41 5.32 -19.87
C GLY A 278 0.14 4.48 -19.66
N HIS A 279 -0.45 4.50 -18.45
CA HIS A 279 -1.73 3.86 -18.18
C HIS A 279 -2.90 4.64 -18.81
N LEU A 280 -2.93 5.96 -18.62
CA LEU A 280 -3.93 6.84 -19.22
C LEU A 280 -3.83 6.91 -20.76
N GLU A 281 -2.62 6.79 -21.31
CA GLU A 281 -2.44 6.69 -22.77
C GLU A 281 -2.90 5.34 -23.34
N ALA A 282 -2.88 4.27 -22.53
CA ALA A 282 -3.26 2.93 -22.98
C ALA A 282 -4.77 2.68 -22.93
N ASP A 283 -5.50 3.40 -22.06
CA ASP A 283 -6.94 3.25 -21.87
C ASP A 283 -7.64 4.61 -21.97
N GLU A 284 -8.02 4.98 -23.20
CA GLU A 284 -8.70 6.25 -23.50
C GLU A 284 -10.12 6.32 -22.92
N ASP A 285 -10.75 5.16 -22.68
CA ASP A 285 -12.12 5.04 -22.18
C ASP A 285 -12.18 5.08 -20.64
N ALA A 286 -11.05 4.96 -19.95
CA ALA A 286 -10.98 5.09 -18.51
C ALA A 286 -11.38 6.49 -18.06
N GLY A 287 -12.44 6.59 -17.25
CA GLY A 287 -12.92 7.85 -16.70
C GLY A 287 -11.88 8.51 -15.79
N LEU A 288 -11.57 9.78 -16.04
CA LEU A 288 -10.51 10.48 -15.32
C LEU A 288 -10.89 10.70 -13.87
N THR A 289 -12.17 10.99 -13.61
CA THR A 289 -12.70 11.16 -12.26
C THR A 289 -12.56 9.89 -11.43
N ASP A 290 -12.80 8.71 -12.02
CA ASP A 290 -12.60 7.41 -11.34
C ASP A 290 -11.11 7.17 -11.01
N VAL A 291 -10.20 7.51 -11.93
CA VAL A 291 -8.75 7.43 -11.70
C VAL A 291 -8.32 8.37 -10.58
N ALA A 292 -8.78 9.62 -10.60
CA ALA A 292 -8.44 10.62 -9.59
C ALA A 292 -8.97 10.24 -8.21
N TYR A 293 -10.22 9.79 -8.13
CA TYR A 293 -10.82 9.27 -6.91
C TYR A 293 -10.04 8.07 -6.34
N SER A 294 -9.62 7.15 -7.22
CA SER A 294 -8.80 5.99 -6.84
C SER A 294 -7.45 6.41 -6.28
N LEU A 295 -6.76 7.36 -6.93
CA LEU A 295 -5.49 7.90 -6.44
C LEU A 295 -5.65 8.60 -5.08
N ALA A 296 -6.71 9.39 -4.92
CA ALA A 296 -6.91 10.20 -3.72
C ALA A 296 -7.36 9.39 -2.49
N THR A 297 -8.12 8.30 -2.69
CA THR A 297 -8.74 7.55 -1.58
C THR A 297 -8.13 6.18 -1.30
N SER A 298 -7.22 5.70 -2.16
CA SER A 298 -6.62 4.36 -2.01
C SER A 298 -5.10 4.32 -2.15
N ARG A 299 -4.43 5.48 -2.21
CA ARG A 299 -2.97 5.57 -2.23
C ARG A 299 -2.48 6.38 -1.05
N ALA A 300 -1.34 5.97 -0.50
CA ALA A 300 -0.69 6.68 0.58
C ALA A 300 -0.22 8.07 0.12
N ALA A 301 -0.52 9.10 0.90
CA ALA A 301 -0.01 10.46 0.70
C ALA A 301 1.44 10.58 1.21
N LEU A 302 2.39 10.07 0.42
CA LEU A 302 3.83 10.03 0.73
C LEU A 302 4.48 11.43 0.74
N PRO A 303 5.71 11.57 1.26
CA PRO A 303 6.30 12.88 1.54
C PRO A 303 6.66 13.75 0.33
N LEU A 304 6.89 13.20 -0.86
CA LEU A 304 7.01 14.03 -2.07
C LEU A 304 5.71 13.93 -2.84
N ARG A 305 5.00 15.05 -2.95
CA ARG A 305 3.65 15.11 -3.51
C ARG A 305 3.65 16.05 -4.70
N ILE A 306 2.88 15.71 -5.71
CA ILE A 306 2.61 16.58 -6.85
C ILE A 306 1.19 16.33 -7.34
N SER A 307 0.55 17.40 -7.77
CA SER A 307 -0.79 17.36 -8.32
C SER A 307 -0.85 17.99 -9.70
N VAL A 308 -1.79 17.52 -10.51
CA VAL A 308 -2.20 18.15 -11.77
C VAL A 308 -3.72 18.26 -11.75
N VAL A 309 -4.23 19.45 -12.06
CA VAL A 309 -5.67 19.73 -12.10
C VAL A 309 -6.07 20.11 -13.51
N GLY A 310 -7.17 19.55 -14.00
CA GLY A 310 -7.77 19.93 -15.27
C GLY A 310 -8.53 18.79 -15.93
N ASP A 311 -8.84 18.98 -17.21
CA ASP A 311 -9.43 17.94 -18.04
C ASP A 311 -8.40 16.85 -18.40
N ARG A 312 -8.85 15.76 -19.05
CA ARG A 312 -7.97 14.65 -19.44
C ARG A 312 -6.75 15.10 -20.24
N ARG A 313 -6.94 16.01 -21.20
CA ARG A 313 -5.86 16.48 -22.07
C ARG A 313 -4.87 17.32 -21.27
N GLU A 314 -5.36 18.25 -20.45
CA GLU A 314 -4.55 19.07 -19.55
C GLU A 314 -3.77 18.22 -18.55
N VAL A 315 -4.38 17.17 -18.01
CA VAL A 315 -3.71 16.20 -17.12
C VAL A 315 -2.59 15.45 -17.85
N LEU A 316 -2.84 14.91 -19.04
CA LEU A 316 -1.82 14.21 -19.83
C LEU A 316 -0.65 15.15 -20.18
N ASP A 317 -0.94 16.37 -20.62
CA ASP A 317 0.04 17.39 -20.93
C ASP A 317 0.87 17.77 -19.68
N GLY A 318 0.21 17.94 -18.53
CA GLY A 318 0.85 18.24 -17.25
C GLY A 318 1.75 17.11 -16.75
N LEU A 319 1.28 15.85 -16.78
CA LEU A 319 2.08 14.68 -16.43
C LEU A 319 3.29 14.52 -17.36
N ALA A 320 3.13 14.74 -18.67
CA ALA A 320 4.22 14.71 -19.63
C ALA A 320 5.27 15.82 -19.36
N ALA A 321 4.82 17.04 -19.02
CA ALA A 321 5.69 18.14 -18.65
C ALA A 321 6.49 17.84 -17.37
N ILE A 322 5.84 17.29 -16.34
CA ILE A 322 6.48 16.83 -15.09
C ILE A 322 7.50 15.73 -15.39
N ALA A 323 7.13 14.77 -16.24
CA ALA A 323 8.01 13.68 -16.64
C ALA A 323 9.25 14.16 -17.42
N ALA A 324 9.17 15.30 -18.12
CA ALA A 324 10.27 15.86 -18.90
C ALA A 324 11.20 16.80 -18.10
N SER A 325 10.69 17.42 -17.03
CA SER A 325 11.40 18.45 -16.25
C SER A 325 12.23 17.88 -15.09
N GLU A 326 13.07 18.73 -14.47
CA GLU A 326 13.64 18.43 -13.16
C GLU A 326 12.57 18.64 -12.08
N LEU A 327 12.43 17.67 -11.18
CA LEU A 327 11.44 17.72 -10.10
C LEU A 327 11.90 18.64 -8.97
N ASP A 328 11.49 19.91 -9.04
CA ASP A 328 11.60 20.87 -7.93
C ASP A 328 10.46 20.69 -6.92
N VAL A 329 10.44 19.52 -6.29
CA VAL A 329 9.45 19.14 -5.28
C VAL A 329 10.08 19.18 -3.89
N THR A 330 9.40 19.85 -2.97
CA THR A 330 9.76 19.89 -1.55
C THR A 330 9.09 18.76 -0.79
N ARG A 331 9.74 18.29 0.28
CA ARG A 331 9.18 17.22 1.11
C ARG A 331 8.06 17.81 1.97
N ALA A 332 6.84 17.39 1.69
CA ALA A 332 5.67 17.64 2.52
C ALA A 332 5.88 17.06 3.91
N ALA A 333 5.52 17.85 4.92
CA ALA A 333 5.37 17.42 6.30
C ALA A 333 3.98 17.84 6.75
N PRO A 334 3.33 17.10 7.67
CA PRO A 334 2.06 17.53 8.24
C PRO A 334 2.17 18.95 8.77
N VAL A 335 1.39 19.86 8.19
CA VAL A 335 1.37 21.28 8.55
C VAL A 335 -0.07 21.70 8.84
N PRO A 336 -0.31 22.51 9.89
CA PRO A 336 -1.64 23.04 10.13
C PRO A 336 -2.01 24.03 9.02
N ALA A 337 -3.28 24.03 8.63
CA ALA A 337 -3.83 25.03 7.75
C ALA A 337 -4.25 26.27 8.55
N ALA A 338 -4.15 27.44 7.92
CA ALA A 338 -4.80 28.67 8.38
C ALA A 338 -5.64 29.25 7.24
N PHE A 339 -6.74 29.91 7.59
CA PHE A 339 -7.59 30.62 6.64
C PHE A 339 -7.47 32.12 6.86
N PHE A 340 -7.24 32.87 5.79
CA PHE A 340 -7.12 34.32 5.84
C PHE A 340 -8.13 34.99 4.90
N CYS A 341 -9.09 35.69 5.51
CA CYS A 341 -10.08 36.52 4.84
C CYS A 341 -9.43 37.85 4.42
N THR A 342 -9.18 38.03 3.12
CA THR A 342 -8.51 39.22 2.58
C THR A 342 -9.33 40.49 2.71
N GLY A 343 -10.64 40.38 2.99
CA GLY A 343 -11.58 41.50 2.99
C GLY A 343 -11.78 42.12 1.60
N GLU A 344 -11.40 41.38 0.55
CA GLU A 344 -11.47 41.78 -0.84
C GLU A 344 -11.89 40.55 -1.67
N ALA A 345 -12.95 40.67 -2.46
CA ALA A 345 -13.37 39.68 -3.44
C ALA A 345 -13.39 40.32 -4.84
N PRO A 346 -13.00 39.60 -5.90
CA PRO A 346 -13.11 40.17 -7.25
C PRO A 346 -14.59 40.35 -7.61
N PRO A 347 -14.91 41.38 -8.42
CA PRO A 347 -16.27 41.57 -8.89
C PRO A 347 -16.70 40.39 -9.76
N ALA A 348 -18.00 40.09 -9.77
CA ALA A 348 -18.60 38.99 -10.50
C ALA A 348 -18.23 37.56 -10.03
N PHE A 349 -17.60 37.39 -8.87
CA PHE A 349 -17.20 36.09 -8.35
C PHE A 349 -18.28 35.36 -7.52
N GLY A 350 -18.21 34.03 -7.53
CA GLY A 350 -19.01 33.11 -6.73
C GLY A 350 -20.15 32.45 -7.51
N ARG A 351 -20.37 32.84 -8.76
CA ARG A 351 -21.50 32.34 -9.57
C ARG A 351 -21.26 30.92 -10.05
N GLU A 352 -20.03 30.65 -10.46
CA GLU A 352 -19.58 29.32 -10.87
C GLU A 352 -19.56 28.42 -9.63
N LEU A 353 -19.00 28.90 -8.52
CA LEU A 353 -18.99 28.15 -7.26
C LEU A 353 -20.38 27.81 -6.74
N HIS A 354 -21.34 28.74 -6.82
CA HIS A 354 -22.73 28.48 -6.43
C HIS A 354 -23.39 27.42 -7.32
N ALA A 355 -23.14 27.46 -8.62
CA ALA A 355 -23.70 26.49 -9.56
C ALA A 355 -23.13 25.08 -9.36
N GLU A 356 -21.86 24.96 -8.95
CA GLU A 356 -21.15 23.69 -8.87
C GLU A 356 -21.12 23.07 -7.47
N PHE A 357 -21.12 23.87 -6.40
CA PHE A 357 -20.92 23.40 -5.03
C PHE A 357 -22.13 23.69 -4.12
N PRO A 358 -22.97 22.69 -3.81
CA PRO A 358 -24.17 22.88 -2.99
C PRO A 358 -23.90 23.50 -1.62
N VAL A 359 -22.81 23.13 -0.94
CA VAL A 359 -22.45 23.70 0.38
C VAL A 359 -22.14 25.19 0.27
N PHE A 360 -21.48 25.62 -0.80
CA PHE A 360 -21.25 27.03 -1.06
C PHE A 360 -22.59 27.75 -1.29
N ALA A 361 -23.44 27.18 -2.14
CA ALA A 361 -24.73 27.76 -2.49
C ALA A 361 -25.64 27.96 -1.28
N GLU A 362 -25.77 26.94 -0.44
CA GLU A 362 -26.62 27.00 0.77
C GLU A 362 -26.17 28.10 1.73
N VAL A 363 -24.86 28.18 2.02
CA VAL A 363 -24.31 29.20 2.92
C VAL A 363 -24.43 30.60 2.31
N PHE A 364 -24.17 30.72 1.02
CA PHE A 364 -24.26 31.99 0.32
C PHE A 364 -25.70 32.53 0.28
N ASP A 365 -26.67 31.66 -0.01
CA ASP A 365 -28.10 32.01 -0.05
C ASP A 365 -28.62 32.43 1.33
N GLU A 366 -28.19 31.77 2.40
CA GLU A 366 -28.52 32.16 3.78
C GLU A 366 -28.02 33.57 4.11
N ILE A 367 -26.77 33.87 3.75
CA ILE A 367 -26.17 35.19 4.02
C ILE A 367 -26.82 36.28 3.16
N CYS A 368 -27.10 36.00 1.89
CA CYS A 368 -27.84 36.92 1.02
C CYS A 368 -29.21 37.26 1.61
N ALA A 369 -29.96 36.26 2.07
CA ALA A 369 -31.28 36.47 2.66
C ALA A 369 -31.24 37.38 3.90
N GLU A 370 -30.20 37.27 4.74
CA GLU A 370 -30.04 38.13 5.91
C GLU A 370 -29.71 39.59 5.50
N PHE A 371 -28.87 39.80 4.48
CA PHE A 371 -28.56 41.15 4.00
C PHE A 371 -29.71 41.82 3.25
N ASP A 372 -30.52 41.05 2.53
CA ASP A 372 -31.63 41.55 1.71
C ASP A 372 -32.73 42.23 2.54
N GLU A 373 -32.77 42.02 3.87
CA GLU A 373 -33.63 42.80 4.77
C GLU A 373 -33.20 44.27 4.92
N PHE A 374 -31.92 44.57 4.63
CA PHE A 374 -31.29 45.87 4.87
C PHE A 374 -30.86 46.59 3.59
N LEU A 375 -30.77 45.88 2.46
CA LEU A 375 -30.36 46.42 1.17
C LEU A 375 -31.55 46.89 0.32
N GLU A 376 -31.36 47.96 -0.45
CA GLU A 376 -32.40 48.44 -1.38
C GLU A 376 -32.55 47.52 -2.61
N GLN A 377 -31.47 46.84 -3.00
CA GLN A 377 -31.43 45.85 -4.06
C GLN A 377 -30.96 44.51 -3.47
N PRO A 378 -31.56 43.38 -3.87
CA PRO A 378 -31.11 42.07 -3.41
C PRO A 378 -29.63 41.85 -3.75
N LEU A 379 -28.85 41.37 -2.79
CA LEU A 379 -27.42 41.12 -2.92
C LEU A 379 -27.13 40.17 -4.08
N TRP A 380 -27.97 39.14 -4.24
CA TRP A 380 -27.88 38.16 -5.32
C TRP A 380 -27.89 38.79 -6.73
N ASP A 381 -28.69 39.83 -6.93
CA ASP A 381 -28.87 40.45 -8.24
C ASP A 381 -27.65 41.27 -8.67
N VAL A 382 -26.79 41.65 -7.72
CA VAL A 382 -25.69 42.60 -7.95
C VAL A 382 -24.30 42.02 -7.70
N VAL A 383 -24.16 41.00 -6.83
CA VAL A 383 -22.89 40.40 -6.44
C VAL A 383 -22.11 39.79 -7.60
N PHE A 384 -22.81 39.24 -8.60
CA PHE A 384 -22.20 38.64 -9.79
C PHE A 384 -22.00 39.62 -10.95
N THR A 385 -22.10 40.92 -10.69
CA THR A 385 -21.92 41.96 -11.71
C THR A 385 -20.57 42.64 -11.59
N VAL A 386 -20.05 43.16 -12.71
CA VAL A 386 -18.80 43.92 -12.72
C VAL A 386 -18.97 45.29 -12.04
N ASP A 387 -20.18 45.86 -12.12
CA ASP A 387 -20.53 47.17 -11.60
C ASP A 387 -21.38 47.03 -10.33
N VAL A 388 -20.77 46.61 -9.23
CA VAL A 388 -21.45 46.54 -7.93
C VAL A 388 -21.90 47.97 -7.52
N PRO A 389 -23.17 48.17 -7.09
CA PRO A 389 -23.78 49.51 -7.02
C PRO A 389 -23.09 50.51 -6.09
N ASP A 390 -22.61 50.02 -4.95
CA ASP A 390 -22.00 50.83 -3.90
C ASP A 390 -21.09 49.99 -3.00
N ALA A 391 -20.32 50.69 -2.16
CA ALA A 391 -19.39 50.07 -1.21
C ALA A 391 -20.05 49.17 -0.15
N LEU A 392 -21.36 49.31 0.08
CA LEU A 392 -22.08 48.46 1.03
C LEU A 392 -22.33 47.09 0.42
N HIS A 393 -22.81 47.04 -0.82
CA HIS A 393 -22.99 45.79 -1.58
C HIS A 393 -21.64 45.09 -1.81
N GLU A 394 -20.56 45.83 -2.10
CA GLU A 394 -19.20 45.24 -2.23
C GLU A 394 -18.74 44.55 -0.94
N ARG A 395 -18.96 45.19 0.21
CA ARG A 395 -18.61 44.63 1.53
C ARG A 395 -19.45 43.41 1.89
N ALA A 396 -20.76 43.47 1.63
CA ALA A 396 -21.68 42.34 1.86
C ALA A 396 -21.36 41.14 0.97
N ALA A 397 -21.10 41.39 -0.32
CA ALA A 397 -20.65 40.38 -1.28
C ALA A 397 -19.36 39.69 -0.82
N THR A 398 -18.36 40.49 -0.43
CA THR A 398 -17.08 39.96 0.04
C THR A 398 -17.27 39.07 1.27
N PHE A 399 -18.05 39.51 2.26
CA PHE A 399 -18.35 38.69 3.44
C PHE A 399 -19.04 37.37 3.06
N ALA A 400 -20.05 37.41 2.19
CA ALA A 400 -20.77 36.22 1.75
C ALA A 400 -19.85 35.21 1.05
N VAL A 401 -19.01 35.67 0.11
CA VAL A 401 -18.06 34.81 -0.62
C VAL A 401 -17.00 34.21 0.32
N GLU A 402 -16.38 35.02 1.19
CA GLU A 402 -15.34 34.55 2.09
C GLU A 402 -15.85 33.49 3.08
N VAL A 403 -17.04 33.70 3.62
CA VAL A 403 -17.67 32.77 4.55
C VAL A 403 -18.10 31.48 3.85
N ALA A 404 -18.68 31.58 2.65
CA ALA A 404 -19.07 30.40 1.87
C ALA A 404 -17.83 29.56 1.46
N LEU A 405 -16.72 30.20 1.08
CA LEU A 405 -15.44 29.52 0.82
C LEU A 405 -14.90 28.85 2.07
N TYR A 406 -14.95 29.51 3.23
CA TYR A 406 -14.50 28.93 4.49
C TYR A 406 -15.31 27.68 4.85
N ARG A 407 -16.64 27.71 4.73
CA ARG A 407 -17.51 26.57 5.04
C ARG A 407 -17.34 25.43 4.05
N LEU A 408 -17.14 25.73 2.76
CA LEU A 408 -16.80 24.71 1.77
C LEU A 408 -15.46 24.04 2.10
N ALA A 409 -14.47 24.82 2.52
CA ALA A 409 -13.17 24.31 2.94
C ALA A 409 -13.25 23.41 4.19
N GLU A 410 -14.03 23.80 5.20
CA GLU A 410 -14.32 22.95 6.37
C GLU A 410 -15.05 21.66 5.97
N HIS A 411 -15.98 21.74 5.02
CA HIS A 411 -16.72 20.58 4.55
C HIS A 411 -15.80 19.54 3.90
N TRP A 412 -14.75 19.96 3.19
CA TRP A 412 -13.69 19.08 2.68
C TRP A 412 -12.62 18.70 3.73
N GLY A 413 -12.96 18.79 5.01
CA GLY A 413 -12.16 18.26 6.13
C GLY A 413 -11.01 19.14 6.58
N LEU A 414 -10.88 20.39 6.09
CA LEU A 414 -9.82 21.27 6.56
C LEU A 414 -10.10 21.77 7.98
N ALA A 415 -9.26 21.32 8.92
CA ALA A 415 -9.20 21.88 10.27
C ALA A 415 -8.22 23.06 10.30
N PHE A 416 -8.77 24.27 10.43
CA PHE A 416 -7.96 25.48 10.53
C PHE A 416 -7.44 25.68 11.95
N ALA A 417 -6.12 25.66 12.12
CA ALA A 417 -5.48 26.02 13.39
C ALA A 417 -5.64 27.51 13.70
N ARG A 418 -5.92 28.32 12.67
CA ARG A 418 -6.14 29.76 12.79
C ARG A 418 -7.02 30.26 11.65
N VAL A 419 -7.96 31.14 11.99
CA VAL A 419 -8.75 31.92 11.03
C VAL A 419 -8.55 33.39 11.39
N ASP A 420 -8.26 34.22 10.40
CA ASP A 420 -7.97 35.64 10.60
C ASP A 420 -8.37 36.44 9.36
N GLY A 421 -8.31 37.76 9.43
CA GLY A 421 -8.64 38.59 8.27
C GLY A 421 -8.24 40.05 8.38
N ARG A 422 -8.67 40.85 7.41
CA ARG A 422 -8.47 42.31 7.40
C ARG A 422 -9.73 43.03 6.97
N GLY A 423 -10.06 44.15 7.61
CA GLY A 423 -11.24 44.94 7.23
C GLY A 423 -12.53 44.13 7.36
N VAL A 424 -13.29 43.97 6.26
CA VAL A 424 -14.47 43.09 6.28
C VAL A 424 -14.11 41.64 6.60
N GLY A 425 -12.91 41.20 6.21
CA GLY A 425 -12.42 39.85 6.49
C GLY A 425 -12.22 39.56 7.98
N GLU A 426 -12.03 40.58 8.84
CA GLU A 426 -12.00 40.38 10.29
C GLU A 426 -13.37 39.96 10.83
N ILE A 427 -14.44 40.50 10.22
CA ILE A 427 -15.82 40.14 10.54
C ILE A 427 -16.11 38.73 10.01
N SER A 428 -15.69 38.43 8.77
CA SER A 428 -15.78 37.08 8.18
C SER A 428 -15.11 36.04 9.08
N ALA A 429 -13.88 36.30 9.51
CA ALA A 429 -13.12 35.41 10.39
C ALA A 429 -13.82 35.20 11.74
N ALA A 430 -14.26 36.26 12.41
CA ALA A 430 -14.97 36.17 13.69
C ALA A 430 -16.31 35.43 13.59
N TYR A 431 -17.03 35.55 12.47
CA TYR A 431 -18.21 34.72 12.21
C TYR A 431 -17.84 33.25 11.99
N CYS A 432 -16.80 32.98 11.19
CA CYS A 432 -16.34 31.64 10.89
C CYS A 432 -15.92 30.87 12.15
N THR A 433 -15.24 31.53 13.09
CA THR A 433 -14.82 30.98 14.38
C THR A 433 -15.93 30.92 15.44
N GLY A 434 -17.12 31.45 15.15
CA GLY A 434 -18.25 31.47 16.06
C GLY A 434 -18.18 32.54 17.17
N GLU A 435 -17.29 33.53 17.04
CA GLU A 435 -17.23 34.68 17.93
C GLU A 435 -18.39 35.66 17.71
N LEU A 436 -18.94 35.69 16.49
CA LEU A 436 -20.11 36.48 16.11
C LEU A 436 -21.26 35.58 15.64
N SER A 437 -22.49 35.97 15.96
CA SER A 437 -23.68 35.44 15.28
C SER A 437 -23.79 36.01 13.86
N LEU A 438 -24.57 35.38 12.98
CA LEU A 438 -24.77 35.88 11.61
C LEU A 438 -25.34 37.31 11.62
N ALA A 439 -26.40 37.55 12.40
CA ALA A 439 -27.02 38.86 12.55
C ALA A 439 -26.02 39.93 13.06
N ASP A 440 -25.18 39.58 14.04
CA ASP A 440 -24.16 40.48 14.59
C ASP A 440 -23.04 40.79 13.59
N ALA A 441 -22.68 39.81 12.75
CA ALA A 441 -21.72 39.97 11.69
C ALA A 441 -22.28 40.88 10.58
N CYS A 442 -23.50 40.60 10.10
CA CYS A 442 -24.20 41.42 9.11
C CYS A 442 -24.32 42.88 9.59
N ALA A 443 -24.72 43.13 10.84
CA ALA A 443 -24.77 44.48 11.41
C ALA A 443 -23.42 45.24 11.33
N ARG A 444 -22.30 44.56 11.59
CA ARG A 444 -20.96 45.16 11.49
C ARG A 444 -20.52 45.40 10.05
N VAL A 445 -20.87 44.50 9.13
CA VAL A 445 -20.65 44.71 7.69
C VAL A 445 -21.44 45.93 7.22
N LEU A 446 -22.68 46.09 7.68
CA LEU A 446 -23.51 47.26 7.39
C LEU A 446 -23.00 48.57 8.05
N GLY A 447 -22.08 48.46 9.00
CA GLY A 447 -21.53 49.60 9.75
C GLY A 447 -22.47 50.17 10.82
N THR A 448 -23.48 49.41 11.24
CA THR A 448 -24.42 49.81 12.32
C THR A 448 -23.85 49.56 13.72
N GLU A 449 -22.83 48.70 13.81
CA GLU A 449 -22.04 48.40 15.02
C GLU A 449 -20.55 48.73 14.77
N PRO A 450 -19.76 49.07 15.80
CA PRO A 450 -18.34 49.40 15.65
C PRO A 450 -17.52 48.19 15.18
N GLU A 451 -16.44 48.48 14.44
CA GLU A 451 -15.50 47.46 13.94
C GLU A 451 -14.91 46.60 15.07
N VAL A 452 -14.57 45.35 14.74
CA VAL A 452 -13.84 44.46 15.64
C VAL A 452 -12.50 45.11 15.98
N ALA A 453 -12.08 45.06 17.24
CA ALA A 453 -10.79 45.61 17.63
C ALA A 453 -9.68 44.85 16.88
N ALA A 454 -9.02 45.53 15.95
CA ALA A 454 -7.99 44.98 15.07
C ALA A 454 -7.06 44.01 15.82
N LEU A 455 -7.13 42.73 15.45
CA LEU A 455 -6.15 41.76 15.90
C LEU A 455 -4.81 42.15 15.27
N SER A 456 -3.89 42.50 16.15
CA SER A 456 -2.63 43.14 15.79
C SER A 456 -1.78 42.21 14.93
N ARG A 457 -1.33 42.73 13.78
CA ARG A 457 -0.12 42.36 13.01
C ARG A 457 0.39 40.93 13.27
N LEU A 458 -0.06 40.01 12.43
CA LEU A 458 0.22 38.57 12.52
C LEU A 458 1.68 38.20 12.25
N ASP A 459 2.24 37.43 13.18
CA ASP A 459 3.31 36.48 12.89
C ASP A 459 2.66 35.09 12.76
N LEU A 460 2.50 34.62 11.51
CA LEU A 460 1.78 33.39 11.20
C LEU A 460 2.62 32.13 11.44
N GLY A 461 3.91 32.25 11.81
CA GLY A 461 4.79 31.07 11.88
C GLY A 461 4.79 30.25 10.58
N PRO A 462 5.26 28.99 10.60
CA PRO A 462 5.21 28.13 9.43
C PRO A 462 3.84 27.44 9.30
N LEU A 463 2.91 28.09 8.59
CA LEU A 463 1.58 27.55 8.25
C LEU A 463 1.39 27.47 6.72
N ALA A 464 0.46 26.63 6.29
CA ALA A 464 -0.12 26.73 4.95
C ALA A 464 -1.35 27.66 5.03
N VAL A 465 -1.22 28.86 4.47
CA VAL A 465 -2.25 29.89 4.56
C VAL A 465 -3.09 29.85 3.29
N LEU A 466 -4.35 29.46 3.45
CA LEU A 466 -5.38 29.70 2.45
C LEU A 466 -5.78 31.15 2.49
N THR A 467 -5.78 31.77 1.32
CA THR A 467 -6.22 33.15 1.15
C THR A 467 -7.36 33.13 0.16
N THR A 468 -8.35 33.99 0.37
CA THR A 468 -9.43 34.13 -0.62
C THR A 468 -8.88 34.73 -1.93
N MET A 469 -7.88 35.62 -1.86
CA MET A 469 -7.23 36.26 -3.01
C MET A 469 -5.69 36.23 -2.97
N PRO A 470 -4.98 36.38 -4.11
CA PRO A 470 -3.51 36.24 -4.19
C PRO A 470 -2.72 37.38 -3.51
N GLU A 471 -3.26 38.59 -3.50
CA GLU A 471 -2.55 39.78 -2.99
C GLU A 471 -2.75 39.94 -1.48
N ILE A 472 -1.65 39.90 -0.71
CA ILE A 472 -1.65 40.25 0.72
C ILE A 472 -0.39 41.05 1.10
N PRO A 473 -0.53 42.23 1.74
CA PRO A 473 0.57 43.07 2.19
C PRO A 473 1.06 42.74 3.62
N PHE A 474 1.19 41.45 3.97
CA PHE A 474 1.80 41.03 5.24
C PHE A 474 3.05 40.19 5.00
N GLY A 475 4.04 40.33 5.89
CA GLY A 475 5.28 39.56 5.84
C GLY A 475 5.01 38.11 6.24
N THR A 476 5.37 37.15 5.39
CA THR A 476 5.39 35.75 5.79
C THR A 476 6.73 35.39 6.39
N ALA A 477 6.70 34.60 7.47
CA ALA A 477 7.90 33.95 7.95
C ALA A 477 8.48 33.04 6.84
N PRO A 478 9.81 32.88 6.77
CA PRO A 478 10.43 31.92 5.86
C PRO A 478 9.80 30.52 6.04
N GLY A 479 9.32 29.91 4.96
CA GLY A 479 8.66 28.60 4.98
C GLY A 479 7.14 28.62 5.07
N THR A 480 6.49 29.79 5.18
CA THR A 480 5.03 29.90 5.05
C THR A 480 4.63 29.74 3.58
N ALA A 481 3.73 28.81 3.29
CA ALA A 481 3.13 28.68 1.98
C ALA A 481 1.83 29.48 1.90
N ARG A 482 1.62 30.17 0.79
CA ARG A 482 0.36 30.87 0.50
C ARG A 482 -0.30 30.19 -0.69
N VAL A 483 -1.60 29.94 -0.57
CA VAL A 483 -2.42 29.35 -1.62
C VAL A 483 -3.69 30.18 -1.71
N ALA A 484 -3.91 30.80 -2.87
CA ALA A 484 -5.13 31.55 -3.13
C ALA A 484 -6.22 30.61 -3.63
N LEU A 485 -7.45 30.77 -3.14
CA LEU A 485 -8.61 29.99 -3.58
C LEU A 485 -9.29 30.59 -4.81
N LEU A 486 -9.18 31.91 -5.00
CA LEU A 486 -9.69 32.60 -6.19
C LEU A 486 -8.54 33.30 -6.91
N HIS A 487 -8.62 33.31 -8.24
CA HIS A 487 -7.71 34.07 -9.08
C HIS A 487 -8.53 34.83 -10.15
N PRO A 488 -8.30 36.15 -10.34
CA PRO A 488 -9.14 36.97 -11.21
C PRO A 488 -9.07 36.58 -12.70
N ASP A 489 -7.98 35.93 -13.10
CA ASP A 489 -7.74 35.51 -14.50
C ASP A 489 -8.03 34.02 -14.77
N GLU A 490 -8.60 33.29 -13.81
CA GLU A 490 -8.89 31.85 -13.94
C GLU A 490 -10.36 31.53 -13.57
N PRO A 491 -10.92 30.42 -14.08
CA PRO A 491 -12.23 29.92 -13.63
C PRO A 491 -12.25 29.65 -12.12
N GLU A 492 -13.38 29.91 -11.48
CA GLU A 492 -13.48 29.88 -10.01
C GLU A 492 -13.28 28.47 -9.45
N ALA A 493 -13.94 27.47 -10.05
CA ALA A 493 -13.83 26.08 -9.64
C ALA A 493 -12.40 25.56 -9.86
N ARG A 494 -11.79 25.92 -10.99
CA ARG A 494 -10.38 25.58 -11.28
C ARG A 494 -9.42 26.12 -10.24
N SER A 495 -9.50 27.41 -9.92
CA SER A 495 -8.62 28.01 -8.91
C SER A 495 -8.83 27.37 -7.54
N LEU A 496 -10.08 27.10 -7.17
CA LEU A 496 -10.42 26.44 -5.92
C LEU A 496 -9.78 25.05 -5.85
N VAL A 497 -10.08 24.14 -6.79
CA VAL A 497 -9.55 22.77 -6.82
C VAL A 497 -8.01 22.77 -6.87
N THR A 498 -7.43 23.65 -7.67
CA THR A 498 -5.97 23.84 -7.74
C THR A 498 -5.39 24.26 -6.39
N GLY A 499 -6.06 25.14 -5.66
CA GLY A 499 -5.68 25.53 -4.31
C GLY A 499 -5.63 24.33 -3.35
N PHE A 500 -6.68 23.51 -3.32
CA PHE A 500 -6.71 22.30 -2.48
C PHE A 500 -5.61 21.30 -2.85
N ALA A 501 -5.38 21.10 -4.14
CA ALA A 501 -4.31 20.24 -4.62
C ALA A 501 -2.92 20.75 -4.18
N GLN A 502 -2.69 22.07 -4.25
CA GLN A 502 -1.47 22.72 -3.79
C GLN A 502 -1.25 22.66 -2.26
N LEU A 503 -2.32 22.60 -1.47
CA LEU A 503 -2.26 22.40 -0.02
C LEU A 503 -1.90 20.97 0.33
N HIS A 504 -2.54 20.01 -0.34
CA HIS A 504 -2.19 18.60 -0.26
C HIS A 504 -0.71 18.40 -0.57
N ASP A 505 -0.21 19.02 -1.64
CA ASP A 505 1.19 18.92 -2.04
C ASP A 505 2.18 19.43 -0.97
N ARG A 506 1.70 20.27 -0.06
CA ARG A 506 2.49 20.84 1.04
C ARG A 506 2.35 20.11 2.36
N GLY A 507 1.48 19.12 2.45
CA GLY A 507 1.31 18.31 3.66
C GLY A 507 0.08 18.66 4.49
N VAL A 508 -0.83 19.49 3.96
CA VAL A 508 -2.16 19.66 4.57
C VAL A 508 -3.01 18.44 4.24
N GLU A 509 -3.78 17.95 5.22
CA GLU A 509 -4.73 16.86 5.01
C GLU A 509 -6.04 17.42 4.46
N VAL A 510 -6.52 16.84 3.36
CA VAL A 510 -7.77 17.19 2.67
C VAL A 510 -8.60 15.92 2.59
N ASP A 511 -9.89 16.01 2.91
CA ASP A 511 -10.82 14.89 2.77
C ASP A 511 -11.27 14.78 1.30
N TRP A 512 -10.46 14.07 0.52
CA TRP A 512 -10.77 13.81 -0.88
C TRP A 512 -11.97 12.89 -1.06
N ALA A 513 -12.33 12.07 -0.07
CA ALA A 513 -13.52 11.23 -0.18
C ALA A 513 -14.78 12.10 -0.19
N GLU A 514 -14.82 13.14 0.66
CA GLU A 514 -15.90 14.13 0.65
C GLU A 514 -15.88 15.00 -0.61
N PHE A 515 -14.69 15.40 -1.10
CA PHE A 515 -14.58 16.15 -2.37
C PHE A 515 -15.25 15.42 -3.55
N PHE A 516 -15.02 14.12 -3.67
CA PHE A 516 -15.64 13.30 -4.73
C PHE A 516 -17.06 12.83 -4.40
N SER A 517 -17.62 13.20 -3.24
CA SER A 517 -19.00 12.87 -2.87
C SER A 517 -19.98 13.40 -3.91
N GLY A 518 -21.01 12.62 -4.25
CA GLY A 518 -22.00 12.98 -5.26
C GLY A 518 -21.59 12.80 -6.73
N THR A 519 -20.29 12.62 -7.05
CA THR A 519 -19.82 12.37 -8.43
C THR A 519 -20.17 10.97 -8.95
N GLY A 520 -20.39 10.03 -8.02
CA GLY A 520 -20.57 8.60 -8.34
C GLY A 520 -19.27 7.89 -8.75
N ALA A 521 -18.11 8.52 -8.50
CA ALA A 521 -16.79 7.98 -8.78
C ALA A 521 -16.54 6.65 -8.07
N ARG A 522 -15.74 5.80 -8.70
CA ARG A 522 -15.43 4.43 -8.25
C ARG A 522 -13.96 4.16 -8.27
N ARG A 523 -13.57 3.18 -7.46
CA ARG A 523 -12.22 2.64 -7.50
C ARG A 523 -12.01 1.84 -8.77
N VAL A 524 -10.96 2.16 -9.51
CA VAL A 524 -10.48 1.42 -10.68
C VAL A 524 -9.12 0.81 -10.37
N ASP A 525 -8.80 -0.28 -11.08
CA ASP A 525 -7.48 -0.90 -10.96
C ASP A 525 -6.44 0.03 -11.57
N LEU A 526 -5.45 0.41 -10.76
CA LEU A 526 -4.38 1.31 -11.15
C LEU A 526 -3.03 0.64 -10.92
N PRO A 527 -2.00 0.99 -11.72
CA PRO A 527 -0.66 0.49 -11.47
C PRO A 527 -0.21 0.76 -10.02
N THR A 528 0.45 -0.23 -9.40
CA THR A 528 0.96 -0.12 -8.02
C THR A 528 2.19 0.78 -7.93
N TYR A 529 2.63 1.08 -6.71
CA TYR A 529 3.82 1.90 -6.45
C TYR A 529 5.08 1.38 -7.18
N PRO A 530 5.87 2.27 -7.82
CA PRO A 530 7.11 1.89 -8.52
C PRO A 530 8.29 1.81 -7.54
N PHE A 531 8.44 0.66 -6.88
CA PHE A 531 9.55 0.41 -5.94
C PHE A 531 10.92 0.70 -6.57
N GLN A 532 11.74 1.44 -5.83
CA GLN A 532 13.12 1.70 -6.22
C GLN A 532 14.01 0.52 -5.81
N HIS A 533 14.34 -0.35 -6.76
CA HIS A 533 15.20 -1.52 -6.53
C HIS A 533 16.68 -1.14 -6.41
N VAL A 534 17.04 -0.36 -5.38
CA VAL A 534 18.45 0.02 -5.13
C VAL A 534 19.24 -1.22 -4.74
N THR A 535 20.23 -1.57 -5.56
CA THR A 535 21.08 -2.75 -5.34
C THR A 535 21.73 -2.70 -3.96
N VAL A 536 21.40 -3.67 -3.11
CA VAL A 536 22.05 -3.87 -1.82
C VAL A 536 23.47 -4.37 -2.09
N PRO A 537 24.51 -3.67 -1.58
CA PRO A 537 25.86 -4.19 -1.65
C PRO A 537 25.90 -5.55 -0.95
N SER A 538 26.35 -6.58 -1.65
CA SER A 538 26.68 -7.87 -1.03
C SER A 538 27.66 -7.61 0.12
N ARG A 539 27.30 -8.00 1.37
CA ARG A 539 28.21 -7.92 2.52
C ARG A 539 29.57 -8.55 2.15
N PRO A 540 30.71 -7.91 2.45
CA PRO A 540 32.02 -8.47 2.13
C PRO A 540 32.24 -9.81 2.84
N GLU A 541 32.87 -10.73 2.13
CA GLU A 541 33.07 -12.16 2.45
C GLU A 541 33.76 -12.43 3.81
N HIS A 542 34.40 -11.43 4.42
CA HIS A 542 35.17 -11.56 5.66
C HIS A 542 34.36 -11.43 6.96
N GLU A 543 33.10 -10.97 6.93
CA GLU A 543 32.26 -10.92 8.14
C GLU A 543 31.48 -12.22 8.41
N LEU A 544 31.55 -13.20 7.48
CA LEU A 544 30.84 -14.49 7.56
C LEU A 544 31.45 -15.49 8.56
N TRP A 545 32.68 -15.25 9.03
CA TRP A 545 33.45 -16.18 9.87
C TRP A 545 33.69 -15.72 11.32
N ARG A 546 33.19 -14.54 11.73
CA ARG A 546 33.54 -13.94 13.04
C ARG A 546 33.22 -14.80 14.28
N ASP A 547 32.29 -15.75 14.17
CA ASP A 547 31.83 -16.61 15.27
C ASP A 547 32.12 -18.11 15.06
N ALA A 548 32.75 -18.49 13.95
CA ALA A 548 33.12 -19.88 13.69
C ALA A 548 34.37 -20.22 14.52
N PRO A 549 34.37 -21.33 15.28
CA PRO A 549 35.58 -21.74 15.99
C PRO A 549 36.70 -22.01 14.98
N GLU A 550 37.74 -21.17 15.00
CA GLU A 550 38.93 -21.24 14.12
C GLU A 550 39.74 -22.53 14.37
N SER A 551 39.51 -23.21 15.49
CA SER A 551 40.10 -24.50 15.84
C SER A 551 39.06 -25.43 16.47
N GLY A 552 39.24 -26.75 16.37
CA GLY A 552 38.30 -27.74 16.89
C GLY A 552 37.96 -28.85 15.89
N THR A 553 37.09 -29.77 16.29
CA THR A 553 36.62 -30.88 15.43
C THR A 553 35.40 -30.43 14.64
N TRP A 554 35.50 -30.45 13.32
CA TRP A 554 34.43 -30.08 12.40
C TRP A 554 33.90 -31.30 11.66
N LEU A 555 32.57 -31.43 11.56
CA LEU A 555 31.92 -32.42 10.71
C LEU A 555 31.38 -31.76 9.44
N VAL A 556 31.94 -32.10 8.28
CA VAL A 556 31.48 -31.65 6.97
C VAL A 556 30.59 -32.73 6.36
N ILE A 557 29.34 -32.38 6.06
CA ILE A 557 28.34 -33.29 5.49
C ILE A 557 28.07 -32.92 4.04
N THR A 558 28.24 -33.86 3.12
CA THR A 558 28.04 -33.66 1.68
C THR A 558 26.90 -34.54 1.18
N ALA A 559 26.07 -34.05 0.26
CA ALA A 559 25.14 -34.94 -0.44
C ALA A 559 25.92 -35.97 -1.29
N ALA A 560 25.36 -37.17 -1.47
CA ALA A 560 26.02 -38.28 -2.16
C ALA A 560 26.45 -37.99 -3.60
N ASP A 561 25.70 -37.13 -4.28
CA ASP A 561 25.97 -36.66 -5.63
C ASP A 561 27.01 -35.51 -5.68
N CYS A 562 27.41 -34.96 -4.53
CA CYS A 562 28.25 -33.78 -4.39
C CYS A 562 29.60 -34.03 -3.68
N ALA A 563 29.89 -35.27 -3.29
CA ALA A 563 31.08 -35.63 -2.52
C ALA A 563 32.41 -35.29 -3.23
N ASP A 564 32.45 -35.41 -4.56
CA ASP A 564 33.64 -35.16 -5.40
C ASP A 564 33.71 -33.72 -5.96
N GLU A 565 32.87 -32.79 -5.50
CA GLU A 565 32.92 -31.42 -6.00
C GLU A 565 34.21 -30.69 -5.55
N PRO A 566 34.85 -29.90 -6.44
CA PRO A 566 36.05 -29.12 -6.10
C PRO A 566 35.87 -28.17 -4.90
N LEU A 567 34.63 -27.72 -4.68
CA LEU A 567 34.25 -26.85 -3.57
C LEU A 567 34.32 -27.58 -2.22
N THR A 568 33.89 -28.83 -2.17
CA THR A 568 33.99 -29.70 -1.00
C THR A 568 35.45 -29.88 -0.58
N GLY A 569 36.34 -30.16 -1.54
CA GLY A 569 37.78 -30.22 -1.29
C GLY A 569 38.35 -28.90 -0.77
N ALA A 570 38.02 -27.79 -1.43
CA ALA A 570 38.52 -26.46 -1.04
C ALA A 570 38.08 -26.02 0.36
N VAL A 571 36.85 -26.34 0.78
CA VAL A 571 36.33 -26.03 2.12
C VAL A 571 37.04 -26.87 3.18
N ARG A 572 37.26 -28.16 2.92
CA ARG A 572 38.02 -29.04 3.82
C ARG A 572 39.45 -28.55 3.99
N ASP A 573 40.10 -28.17 2.88
CA ASP A 573 41.47 -27.63 2.89
C ASP A 573 41.55 -26.25 3.56
N ALA A 574 40.49 -25.45 3.53
CA ALA A 574 40.43 -24.18 4.25
C ALA A 574 40.35 -24.41 5.77
N LEU A 575 39.38 -25.22 6.23
CA LEU A 575 39.24 -25.55 7.66
C LEU A 575 40.51 -26.22 8.22
N ALA A 576 41.13 -27.14 7.46
CA ALA A 576 42.36 -27.79 7.89
C ALA A 576 43.57 -26.83 7.94
N ARG A 577 43.65 -25.84 7.05
CA ARG A 577 44.70 -24.81 7.09
C ARG A 577 44.63 -23.94 8.34
N ASP A 578 43.41 -23.72 8.85
CA ASP A 578 43.17 -22.91 10.05
C ASP A 578 43.32 -23.72 11.35
N GLY A 579 43.61 -25.03 11.26
CA GLY A 579 43.92 -25.89 12.41
C GLY A 579 42.75 -26.73 12.92
N ALA A 580 41.64 -26.81 12.18
CA ALA A 580 40.53 -27.69 12.50
C ALA A 580 40.77 -29.16 12.12
N VAL A 581 40.28 -30.09 12.93
CA VAL A 581 40.21 -31.52 12.61
C VAL A 581 38.93 -31.76 11.82
N VAL A 582 39.04 -31.95 10.51
CA VAL A 582 37.88 -32.09 9.62
C VAL A 582 37.51 -33.56 9.42
N ARG A 583 36.34 -33.96 9.91
CA ARG A 583 35.68 -35.22 9.59
C ARG A 583 34.68 -34.99 8.47
N SER A 584 34.54 -35.95 7.56
CA SER A 584 33.62 -35.86 6.42
C SER A 584 32.66 -37.03 6.40
N MET A 585 31.39 -36.75 6.15
CA MET A 585 30.34 -37.76 6.00
C MET A 585 29.52 -37.46 4.73
N GLU A 586 29.17 -38.51 4.01
CA GLU A 586 28.30 -38.43 2.84
C GLU A 586 26.88 -38.75 3.27
N ALA A 587 25.93 -37.83 3.05
CA ALA A 587 24.52 -38.03 3.33
C ALA A 587 23.87 -38.84 2.22
N GLY A 588 23.40 -40.04 2.56
CA GLY A 588 22.52 -40.84 1.71
C GLY A 588 21.05 -40.42 1.83
N PRO A 589 20.14 -41.06 1.06
CA PRO A 589 18.69 -40.86 1.16
C PRO A 589 18.13 -41.54 2.42
N TRP A 590 18.55 -41.04 3.58
CA TRP A 590 18.26 -41.62 4.88
C TRP A 590 17.02 -41.01 5.51
N ASN A 591 16.33 -41.78 6.34
CA ASN A 591 15.36 -41.21 7.28
C ASN A 591 16.06 -40.64 8.52
N ARG A 592 15.31 -39.95 9.39
CA ARG A 592 15.83 -39.27 10.59
C ARG A 592 16.64 -40.19 11.50
N GLU A 593 16.14 -41.40 11.76
CA GLU A 593 16.77 -42.38 12.66
C GLU A 593 18.09 -42.91 12.09
N GLN A 594 18.08 -43.26 10.79
CA GLN A 594 19.28 -43.66 10.06
C GLN A 594 20.31 -42.53 10.04
N PHE A 595 19.89 -41.30 9.80
CA PHE A 595 20.78 -40.14 9.79
C PHE A 595 21.43 -39.94 11.16
N ALA A 596 20.66 -40.05 12.25
CA ALA A 596 21.19 -39.95 13.62
C ALA A 596 22.20 -41.06 13.95
N GLU A 597 21.97 -42.29 13.51
CA GLU A 597 22.92 -43.41 13.67
C GLU A 597 24.24 -43.14 12.93
N HIS A 598 24.16 -42.66 11.69
CA HIS A 598 25.35 -42.33 10.90
C HIS A 598 26.12 -41.14 11.49
N LEU A 599 25.42 -40.15 12.06
CA LEU A 599 26.05 -39.05 12.80
C LEU A 599 26.85 -39.56 14.00
N ARG A 600 26.27 -40.45 14.82
CA ARG A 600 26.99 -41.07 15.95
C ARG A 600 28.20 -41.88 15.49
N ALA A 601 28.07 -42.63 14.39
CA ALA A 601 29.17 -43.41 13.84
C ALA A 601 30.32 -42.53 13.29
N ALA A 602 30.00 -41.40 12.67
CA ALA A 602 31.00 -40.49 12.11
C ALA A 602 31.80 -39.73 13.19
N LEU A 603 31.17 -39.45 14.33
CA LEU A 603 31.75 -38.67 15.42
C LEU A 603 32.37 -39.55 16.53
N GLY A 604 31.83 -40.76 16.75
CA GLY A 604 32.23 -41.60 17.89
C GLY A 604 31.85 -40.94 19.21
N ASP A 605 32.74 -41.01 20.22
CA ASP A 605 32.55 -40.37 21.52
C ASP A 605 32.97 -38.88 21.55
N GLU A 606 33.45 -38.33 20.43
CA GLU A 606 33.91 -36.94 20.32
C GLU A 606 32.82 -36.04 19.75
N ALA A 607 32.36 -35.06 20.53
CA ALA A 607 31.43 -34.04 20.06
C ALA A 607 32.14 -33.04 19.11
N PRO A 608 31.54 -32.69 17.95
CA PRO A 608 32.09 -31.69 17.06
C PRO A 608 31.87 -30.28 17.63
N ASP A 609 32.83 -29.38 17.42
CA ASP A 609 32.71 -27.96 17.73
C ASP A 609 31.83 -27.24 16.69
N GLY A 610 31.74 -27.79 15.48
CA GLY A 610 30.89 -27.28 14.40
C GLY A 610 30.49 -28.36 13.39
N VAL A 611 29.29 -28.25 12.86
CA VAL A 611 28.79 -29.07 11.74
C VAL A 611 28.60 -28.16 10.54
N LEU A 612 29.13 -28.54 9.38
CA LEU A 612 29.00 -27.82 8.11
C LEU A 612 28.26 -28.69 7.09
N ALA A 613 27.02 -28.34 6.77
CA ALA A 613 26.24 -28.97 5.72
C ALA A 613 26.52 -28.31 4.37
N MET A 614 26.96 -29.08 3.37
CA MET A 614 27.14 -28.62 2.00
C MET A 614 25.79 -28.53 1.26
N ALA A 615 25.79 -27.88 0.10
CA ALA A 615 24.61 -27.80 -0.75
C ALA A 615 24.07 -29.20 -1.10
N GLY A 616 22.74 -29.36 -1.11
CA GLY A 616 22.06 -30.64 -1.36
C GLY A 616 21.72 -31.47 -0.12
N VAL A 617 22.25 -31.12 1.07
CA VAL A 617 21.89 -31.79 2.32
C VAL A 617 20.58 -31.21 2.89
N GLU A 618 19.60 -32.08 3.17
CA GLU A 618 18.33 -31.70 3.80
C GLU A 618 18.56 -31.19 5.23
N THR A 619 18.47 -29.87 5.41
CA THR A 619 18.87 -29.19 6.64
C THR A 619 17.91 -29.50 7.80
N ASP A 620 16.60 -29.59 7.52
CA ASP A 620 15.60 -29.87 8.56
C ASP A 620 15.76 -31.28 9.12
N LEU A 621 15.99 -32.26 8.24
CA LEU A 621 16.29 -33.64 8.61
C LEU A 621 17.58 -33.73 9.45
N LEU A 622 18.62 -33.00 9.04
CA LEU A 622 19.90 -32.94 9.74
C LEU A 622 19.77 -32.34 11.15
N VAL A 623 19.04 -31.22 11.31
CA VAL A 623 18.83 -30.59 12.63
C VAL A 623 18.10 -31.55 13.57
N GLN A 624 17.07 -32.23 13.07
CA GLN A 624 16.33 -33.22 13.85
C GLN A 624 17.21 -34.43 14.22
N ALA A 625 18.00 -34.92 13.27
CA ALA A 625 18.93 -36.04 13.50
C ALA A 625 20.06 -35.67 14.47
N MET A 626 20.58 -34.44 14.43
CA MET A 626 21.54 -33.93 15.41
C MET A 626 20.94 -33.88 16.82
N GLY A 627 19.66 -33.53 16.94
CA GLY A 627 18.93 -33.60 18.21
C GLY A 627 18.85 -35.03 18.75
N ASP A 628 18.48 -36.00 17.90
CA ASP A 628 18.41 -37.41 18.28
C ASP A 628 19.78 -38.03 18.60
N ALA A 629 20.83 -37.55 17.93
CA ALA A 629 22.21 -37.95 18.17
C ALA A 629 22.85 -37.22 19.37
N GLU A 630 22.10 -36.36 20.07
CA GLU A 630 22.57 -35.55 21.21
C GLU A 630 23.77 -34.63 20.87
N ILE A 631 23.88 -34.18 19.62
CA ILE A 631 25.00 -33.35 19.13
C ILE A 631 24.70 -31.88 19.39
N ASP A 632 25.30 -31.32 20.45
CA ASP A 632 25.23 -29.89 20.81
C ASP A 632 26.29 -29.04 20.11
N ALA A 633 26.26 -29.05 18.77
CA ALA A 633 27.19 -28.31 17.93
C ALA A 633 26.47 -27.29 17.05
N ARG A 634 27.18 -26.22 16.68
CA ARG A 634 26.64 -25.18 15.77
C ARG A 634 26.57 -25.72 14.34
N LEU A 635 25.40 -25.59 13.69
CA LEU A 635 25.21 -25.95 12.29
C LEU A 635 25.41 -24.75 11.36
N TRP A 636 26.29 -24.92 10.39
CA TRP A 636 26.64 -24.01 9.31
C TRP A 636 26.20 -24.63 7.98
N ARG A 637 25.67 -23.85 7.04
CA ARG A 637 25.20 -24.39 5.75
C ARG A 637 25.80 -23.65 4.57
N LEU A 638 26.52 -24.35 3.69
CA LEU A 638 27.04 -23.80 2.45
C LEU A 638 25.98 -23.82 1.31
N ALA A 639 25.39 -22.69 0.97
CA ALA A 639 24.59 -22.47 -0.24
C ALA A 639 25.49 -22.16 -1.46
N PRO A 640 25.17 -22.63 -2.69
CA PRO A 640 25.96 -22.29 -3.87
C PRO A 640 25.85 -20.78 -4.19
N ALA A 641 26.94 -20.14 -4.60
CA ALA A 641 26.82 -18.82 -5.19
C ALA A 641 26.20 -18.92 -6.60
N LEU A 642 25.06 -18.27 -6.80
CA LEU A 642 24.51 -18.05 -8.13
C LEU A 642 25.53 -17.22 -8.92
N ARG A 643 26.11 -17.80 -9.97
CA ARG A 643 26.84 -17.02 -10.97
C ARG A 643 25.83 -16.06 -11.60
N ALA A 644 26.02 -14.75 -11.38
CA ALA A 644 25.52 -13.76 -12.31
C ALA A 644 26.03 -14.16 -13.69
N ASN A 645 25.12 -14.38 -14.64
CA ASN A 645 25.45 -14.81 -15.99
C ASN A 645 26.04 -13.63 -16.77
N SER A 646 27.22 -13.13 -16.38
CA SER A 646 28.00 -12.21 -17.19
C SER A 646 28.70 -13.04 -18.26
N GLY A 647 28.27 -12.88 -19.50
CA GLY A 647 28.81 -13.60 -20.64
C GLY A 647 30.33 -13.48 -20.75
N GLY A 648 30.96 -14.62 -21.05
CA GLY A 648 32.30 -14.68 -21.64
C GLY A 648 33.49 -14.70 -20.67
N GLY A 649 34.10 -15.87 -20.50
CA GLY A 649 35.55 -15.99 -20.32
C GLY A 649 36.07 -16.42 -18.94
N ARG A 650 36.68 -17.61 -18.92
CA ARG A 650 37.53 -18.25 -17.88
C ARG A 650 36.83 -18.81 -16.63
N ARG A 651 36.96 -20.15 -16.50
CA ARG A 651 36.58 -20.96 -15.34
C ARG A 651 37.50 -20.66 -14.15
N GLY A 652 37.07 -19.80 -13.22
CA GLY A 652 37.56 -19.76 -11.83
C GLY A 652 36.73 -20.67 -10.90
N PRO A 653 37.23 -20.98 -9.68
CA PRO A 653 36.57 -21.90 -8.76
C PRO A 653 35.17 -21.41 -8.36
N ARG A 654 34.25 -22.36 -8.11
CA ARG A 654 32.90 -22.10 -7.61
C ARG A 654 33.00 -21.49 -6.19
N THR A 655 32.21 -20.47 -5.89
CA THR A 655 32.07 -19.91 -4.53
C THR A 655 30.74 -20.39 -3.92
N GLY A 656 30.70 -20.55 -2.59
CA GLY A 656 29.50 -20.90 -1.83
C GLY A 656 29.34 -19.98 -0.62
N PHE A 657 28.11 -19.59 -0.30
CA PHE A 657 27.66 -18.78 0.83
C PHE A 657 27.39 -19.65 2.06
N CYS A 658 27.64 -19.20 3.29
CA CYS A 658 27.29 -19.99 4.48
C CYS A 658 26.16 -19.33 5.31
N HIS A 659 25.05 -20.02 5.60
CA HIS A 659 23.96 -19.53 6.46
C HIS A 659 23.99 -20.14 7.86
N ARG A 660 23.68 -19.33 8.88
CA ARG A 660 23.63 -19.70 10.31
C ARG A 660 22.25 -20.25 10.68
N GLY A 661 22.17 -21.51 11.10
CA GLY A 661 21.01 -22.05 11.81
C GLY A 661 21.16 -21.82 13.31
N ARG A 662 20.21 -21.15 13.98
CA ARG A 662 20.12 -21.21 15.44
C ARG A 662 19.31 -22.44 15.83
N ARG A 663 19.76 -23.16 16.86
CA ARG A 663 18.98 -24.17 17.57
C ARG A 663 17.67 -23.57 18.10
#